data_AF-A0A286H199-F1
#
_entry.id   AF-A0A286H199-F1
#
_cell.length_a   1.000
_cell.length_b   1.000
_cell.length_c   1.000
_cell.angle_alpha   90.00
_cell.angle_beta   90.00
_cell.angle_gamma   90.00
#
_symmetry.space_group_name_H-M   'P 1'
#
loop_
_entity.id
_entity.type
_entity.pdbx_description
1 polymer ?
#
loop_
_entity_poly.entity_id
_entity_poly.type
_entity_poly.pdbx_seq_one_letter_code
_entity_poly.pdbx_strand_id
1 'polypeptide(L)'
;MDDEIIDWKALFGALLHDVQGAKGLAEGEIEACRGLTDALAGFAFAEIAPHEQRLNEIRDALADAEGGGSSEDRVERYRVVQAQAQALAHQVREDIDAATLLQPRIMTVTAGAETYKKRLTLIQDAVAKAAQRGPVDALGVQCRTFTTRNGLTSVAQTLGLAEAGLQAVSGPIDIAVGQGVDDIVAQAEAMVNNLGNIRDNAVQEPMAKAALTADIQVVTQQLAAARLIVNPTDRALAAWQVVENCAPAMSDAINRNNDIPLAKGRIENKCAALRAHARAIPHLKTAAKPFETYAEAVQQLVSSAATWADFDRETKRADVALDAMIATAQSVRPTAEAIGKTMRSFDNIMAPVAASSLTGLYFNALANEKSALEARIDQRLATAAASEVVGMVAAHGTALKKLLDRALTEKAKVIDGPDRSKELAALGKEAFSIIATIADVTVKAALENRHKDIAEEWNSVVTNPDEMVKKTKLLESLVLARNLLTDATRESLKQRPDDTVFATLKQEATRLGGKAPDAVVDTKYRAAIEVQFGVNLRVEENIDTRMIPKLYLLLSSVPASHMKNKSLKTIDYGREPPSAVNYYRSSEKLISFNAMPENNNNEAYKPDQGNSVSVSYYSATTLHEVGHSVDDALGYMDKNMAKDDHGGWKGDETLDSVAEAFGKAGFYGRHTPHGATEADLKKLLKAALEGTIPDKPATDTAALGSLRNRWRAITGDATVSACLKARTDKSPWYGGKSRAAELTASTRVYHESYAGQWSSYLFAARATTGISEYQWRAAGEWFAEVYALYYLDKLDKTQGIGKIIADLPDPEARP
;
A
#
# COMPACT_ATOMS: atom_id res chain seq x y z
N MET A 1 -45.22 11.29 3.31
CA MET A 1 -45.25 11.38 4.79
C MET A 1 -45.56 10.05 5.44
N ASP A 2 -46.81 9.55 5.50
CA ASP A 2 -47.06 8.21 6.11
C ASP A 2 -46.24 7.10 5.43
N ASP A 3 -46.21 7.08 4.09
CA ASP A 3 -45.38 6.14 3.33
C ASP A 3 -43.87 6.31 3.57
N GLU A 4 -43.40 7.55 3.78
CA GLU A 4 -41.99 7.83 4.07
C GLU A 4 -41.60 7.42 5.50
N ILE A 5 -42.51 7.57 6.47
CA ILE A 5 -42.35 7.08 7.84
C ILE A 5 -42.35 5.54 7.86
N ILE A 6 -43.19 4.91 7.03
CA ILE A 6 -43.20 3.45 6.83
C ILE A 6 -41.89 2.97 6.21
N ASP A 7 -41.36 3.66 5.20
CA ASP A 7 -40.08 3.33 4.57
C ASP A 7 -38.91 3.48 5.55
N TRP A 8 -38.91 4.50 6.42
CA TRP A 8 -37.94 4.62 7.52
C TRP A 8 -38.04 3.44 8.49
N LYS A 9 -39.25 3.09 8.95
CA LYS A 9 -39.45 1.95 9.84
C LYS A 9 -39.01 0.63 9.19
N ALA A 10 -39.22 0.46 7.89
CA ALA A 10 -38.78 -0.70 7.12
C ALA A 10 -37.26 -0.75 6.95
N LEU A 11 -36.61 0.37 6.64
CA LEU A 11 -35.15 0.47 6.51
C LEU A 11 -34.45 0.16 7.84
N PHE A 12 -34.91 0.75 8.95
CA PHE A 12 -34.39 0.46 10.28
C PHE A 12 -34.68 -0.98 10.71
N GLY A 13 -35.86 -1.50 10.40
CA GLY A 13 -36.22 -2.90 10.66
C GLY A 13 -35.34 -3.90 9.89
N ALA A 14 -34.99 -3.61 8.64
CA ALA A 14 -34.07 -4.42 7.84
C ALA A 14 -32.65 -4.39 8.41
N LEU A 15 -32.15 -3.21 8.80
CA LEU A 15 -30.85 -3.06 9.47
C LEU A 15 -30.81 -3.86 10.79
N LEU A 16 -31.90 -3.84 11.55
CA LEU A 16 -32.08 -4.59 12.81
C LEU A 16 -32.02 -6.10 12.57
N HIS A 17 -32.72 -6.57 11.52
CA HIS A 17 -32.78 -7.97 11.14
C HIS A 17 -31.42 -8.50 10.70
N ASP A 18 -30.65 -7.72 9.93
CA ASP A 18 -29.31 -8.11 9.48
C ASP A 18 -28.31 -8.19 10.63
N VAL A 19 -28.40 -7.29 11.61
CA VAL A 19 -27.59 -7.32 12.84
C VAL A 19 -27.95 -8.53 13.71
N GLN A 20 -29.23 -8.87 13.81
CA GLN A 20 -29.70 -10.04 14.56
C GLN A 20 -29.43 -11.38 13.86
N GLY A 21 -29.32 -11.38 12.52
CA GLY A 21 -29.07 -12.56 11.69
C GLY A 21 -27.61 -12.99 11.56
N ALA A 22 -26.66 -12.19 12.06
CA ALA A 22 -25.23 -12.48 11.99
C ALA A 22 -24.85 -13.69 12.87
N LYS A 23 -24.90 -14.90 12.30
CA LYS A 23 -24.43 -16.13 12.97
C LYS A 23 -22.91 -16.12 13.11
N GLY A 24 -22.43 -16.29 14.36
CA GLY A 24 -21.01 -16.47 14.68
C GLY A 24 -20.42 -15.45 15.66
N LEU A 25 -21.21 -14.49 16.18
CA LEU A 25 -20.76 -13.51 17.18
C LEU A 25 -20.83 -14.07 18.60
N ALA A 26 -19.90 -13.67 19.47
CA ALA A 26 -19.95 -13.98 20.89
C ALA A 26 -21.05 -13.16 21.60
N GLU A 27 -21.59 -13.67 22.71
CA GLU A 27 -22.76 -13.10 23.40
C GLU A 27 -22.58 -11.62 23.81
N GLY A 28 -21.35 -11.21 24.16
CA GLY A 28 -21.02 -9.80 24.46
C GLY A 28 -20.96 -8.89 23.23
N GLU A 29 -20.67 -9.42 22.04
CA GLU A 29 -20.69 -8.67 20.78
C GLU A 29 -22.14 -8.49 20.30
N ILE A 30 -22.99 -9.49 20.54
CA ILE A 30 -24.45 -9.39 20.34
C ILE A 30 -25.03 -8.31 21.26
N GLU A 31 -24.59 -8.24 22.52
CA GLU A 31 -25.04 -7.22 23.49
C GLU A 31 -24.59 -5.80 23.09
N ALA A 32 -23.36 -5.63 22.59
CA ALA A 32 -22.86 -4.35 22.09
C ALA A 32 -23.58 -3.90 20.80
N CYS A 33 -23.83 -4.83 19.88
CA CYS A 33 -24.65 -4.59 18.70
C CYS A 33 -26.09 -4.24 19.08
N ARG A 34 -26.69 -4.90 20.08
CA ARG A 34 -27.99 -4.53 20.65
C ARG A 34 -27.96 -3.13 21.25
N GLY A 35 -26.96 -2.77 22.04
CA GLY A 35 -26.85 -1.42 22.61
C GLY A 35 -26.70 -0.32 21.55
N LEU A 36 -25.96 -0.57 20.47
CA LEU A 36 -25.86 0.36 19.34
C LEU A 36 -27.20 0.44 18.58
N THR A 37 -27.87 -0.70 18.43
CA THR A 37 -29.17 -0.82 17.78
C THR A 37 -30.26 -0.11 18.60
N ASP A 38 -30.27 -0.25 19.92
CA ASP A 38 -31.19 0.41 20.84
C ASP A 38 -30.91 1.92 20.91
N ALA A 39 -29.65 2.35 20.79
CA ALA A 39 -29.29 3.76 20.70
C ALA A 39 -29.72 4.38 19.35
N LEU A 40 -29.57 3.65 18.24
CA LEU A 40 -30.04 4.09 16.92
C LEU A 40 -31.56 4.09 16.83
N ALA A 41 -32.22 3.08 17.41
CA ALA A 41 -33.67 3.04 17.54
C ALA A 41 -34.16 4.17 18.44
N GLY A 42 -33.51 4.42 19.58
CA GLY A 42 -33.83 5.54 20.47
C GLY A 42 -33.65 6.91 19.81
N PHE A 43 -32.61 7.08 19.00
CA PHE A 43 -32.40 8.29 18.19
C PHE A 43 -33.47 8.43 17.11
N ALA A 44 -33.77 7.36 16.36
CA ALA A 44 -34.83 7.37 15.35
C ALA A 44 -36.20 7.65 15.96
N PHE A 45 -36.54 7.06 17.11
CA PHE A 45 -37.78 7.34 17.82
C PHE A 45 -37.84 8.78 18.36
N ALA A 46 -36.72 9.32 18.87
CA ALA A 46 -36.67 10.71 19.37
C ALA A 46 -36.81 11.75 18.26
N GLU A 47 -36.30 11.48 17.05
CA GLU A 47 -36.41 12.36 15.89
C GLU A 47 -37.75 12.17 15.13
N ILE A 48 -38.33 10.96 15.13
CA ILE A 48 -39.60 10.68 14.43
C ILE A 48 -40.83 11.07 15.27
N ALA A 49 -40.78 10.93 16.61
CA ALA A 49 -41.92 11.20 17.47
C ALA A 49 -42.49 12.64 17.36
N PRO A 50 -41.67 13.70 17.26
CA PRO A 50 -42.16 15.06 17.01
C PRO A 50 -42.91 15.22 15.69
N HIS A 51 -42.49 14.48 14.65
CA HIS A 51 -43.14 14.49 13.33
C HIS A 51 -44.47 13.73 13.33
N GLU A 52 -44.55 12.59 14.01
CA GLU A 52 -45.82 11.86 14.21
C GLU A 52 -46.82 12.67 15.03
N GLN A 53 -46.37 13.36 16.09
CA GLN A 53 -47.23 14.25 16.88
C GLN A 53 -47.79 15.38 16.01
N ARG A 54 -46.94 16.10 15.27
CA ARG A 54 -47.38 17.18 14.37
C ARG A 54 -48.29 16.69 13.24
N LEU A 55 -48.07 15.47 12.75
CA LEU A 55 -48.95 14.87 11.75
C LEU A 55 -50.34 14.59 12.34
N ASN A 56 -50.42 14.15 13.60
CA ASN A 56 -51.70 13.99 14.29
C ASN A 56 -52.38 15.33 14.56
N GLU A 57 -51.64 16.37 14.94
CA GLU A 57 -52.17 17.74 15.07
C GLU A 57 -52.76 18.26 13.73
N ILE A 58 -52.10 17.95 12.61
CA ILE A 58 -52.62 18.28 11.26
C ILE A 58 -53.88 17.46 10.93
N ARG A 59 -53.95 16.19 11.32
CA ARG A 59 -55.15 15.34 11.13
C ARG A 59 -56.33 15.86 11.94
N ASP A 60 -56.10 16.25 13.19
CA ASP A 60 -57.13 16.82 14.05
C ASP A 60 -57.62 18.17 13.51
N ALA A 61 -56.69 19.03 13.06
CA ALA A 61 -57.03 20.30 12.41
C ALA A 61 -57.81 20.10 11.10
N LEU A 62 -57.50 19.04 10.34
CA LEU A 62 -58.24 18.69 9.13
C LEU A 62 -59.66 18.22 9.44
N ALA A 63 -59.83 17.38 10.47
CA ALA A 63 -61.14 16.94 10.96
C ALA A 63 -61.98 18.12 11.48
N ASP A 64 -61.37 19.08 12.17
CA ASP A 64 -62.02 20.32 12.62
C ASP A 64 -62.40 21.25 11.45
N ALA A 65 -61.60 21.28 10.38
CA ALA A 65 -61.93 22.01 9.15
C ALA A 65 -63.11 21.38 8.39
N GLU A 66 -63.34 20.08 8.57
CA GLU A 66 -64.49 19.35 8.06
C GLU A 66 -65.75 19.57 8.92
N GLY A 67 -65.57 19.78 10.24
CA GLY A 67 -66.62 19.99 11.23
C GLY A 67 -67.23 21.39 11.28
N GLY A 68 -68.08 21.73 10.31
CA GLY A 68 -69.07 22.83 10.40
C GLY A 68 -68.54 24.27 10.29
N GLY A 69 -69.34 25.14 9.66
CA GLY A 69 -69.03 26.54 9.35
C GLY A 69 -69.49 26.92 7.95
N SER A 70 -69.41 28.20 7.59
CA SER A 70 -69.71 28.63 6.22
C SER A 70 -68.69 28.04 5.23
N SER A 71 -69.03 27.97 3.94
CA SER A 71 -68.11 27.48 2.91
C SER A 71 -66.81 28.29 2.85
N GLU A 72 -66.86 29.59 3.14
CA GLU A 72 -65.69 30.46 3.18
C GLU A 72 -64.79 30.15 4.39
N ASP A 73 -65.37 29.94 5.57
CA ASP A 73 -64.61 29.56 6.78
C ASP A 73 -63.91 28.19 6.63
N ARG A 74 -64.51 27.28 5.85
CA ARG A 74 -63.89 25.99 5.55
C ARG A 74 -62.70 26.14 4.61
N VAL A 75 -62.83 26.94 3.55
CA VAL A 75 -61.73 27.19 2.60
C VAL A 75 -60.53 27.81 3.31
N GLU A 76 -60.76 28.76 4.21
CA GLU A 76 -59.66 29.39 4.94
C GLU A 76 -58.99 28.43 5.93
N ARG A 77 -59.77 27.61 6.64
CA ARG A 77 -59.21 26.55 7.51
C ARG A 77 -58.41 25.52 6.71
N TYR A 78 -58.87 25.09 5.54
CA TYR A 78 -58.10 24.18 4.68
C TYR A 78 -56.78 24.80 4.20
N ARG A 79 -56.74 26.11 3.92
CA ARG A 79 -55.48 26.78 3.58
C ARG A 79 -54.47 26.74 4.72
N VAL A 80 -54.91 26.96 5.95
CA VAL A 80 -54.05 26.88 7.14
C VAL A 80 -53.51 25.46 7.33
N VAL A 81 -54.39 24.45 7.26
CA VAL A 81 -53.97 23.03 7.36
C VAL A 81 -53.00 22.65 6.24
N GLN A 82 -53.24 23.12 5.01
CA GLN A 82 -52.36 22.88 3.87
C GLN A 82 -50.98 23.51 4.08
N ALA A 83 -50.90 24.74 4.58
CA ALA A 83 -49.64 25.42 4.86
C ALA A 83 -48.85 24.70 5.97
N GLN A 84 -49.53 24.22 7.02
CA GLN A 84 -48.92 23.44 8.10
C GLN A 84 -48.37 22.09 7.60
N ALA A 85 -49.12 21.40 6.74
CA ALA A 85 -48.68 20.15 6.12
C ALA A 85 -47.46 20.35 5.20
N GLN A 86 -47.42 21.44 4.43
CA GLN A 86 -46.27 21.78 3.58
C GLN A 86 -45.02 22.12 4.40
N ALA A 87 -45.18 22.88 5.48
CA ALA A 87 -44.08 23.20 6.39
C ALA A 87 -43.50 21.94 7.07
N LEU A 88 -44.37 21.03 7.50
CA LEU A 88 -43.93 19.75 8.09
C LEU A 88 -43.22 18.85 7.06
N ALA A 89 -43.73 18.78 5.83
CA ALA A 89 -43.09 18.02 4.75
C ALA A 89 -41.70 18.57 4.40
N HIS A 90 -41.53 19.90 4.41
CA HIS A 90 -40.23 20.54 4.21
C HIS A 90 -39.25 20.18 5.34
N GLN A 91 -39.69 20.31 6.60
CA GLN A 91 -38.85 19.99 7.76
C GLN A 91 -38.41 18.51 7.75
N VAL A 92 -39.35 17.58 7.51
CA VAL A 92 -39.03 16.14 7.41
C VAL A 92 -38.00 15.89 6.32
N ARG A 93 -38.07 16.62 5.20
CA ARG A 93 -37.11 16.47 4.11
C ARG A 93 -35.72 17.01 4.48
N GLU A 94 -35.64 18.16 5.14
CA GLU A 94 -34.37 18.69 5.65
C GLU A 94 -33.72 17.75 6.67
N ASP A 95 -34.52 17.14 7.55
CA ASP A 95 -34.05 16.18 8.53
C ASP A 95 -33.59 14.86 7.84
N ILE A 96 -34.26 14.42 6.78
CA ILE A 96 -33.83 13.29 5.92
C ILE A 96 -32.50 13.59 5.24
N ASP A 97 -32.34 14.78 4.67
CA ASP A 97 -31.11 15.17 3.99
C ASP A 97 -29.95 15.27 5.00
N ALA A 98 -30.21 15.79 6.20
CA ALA A 98 -29.25 15.81 7.30
C ALA A 98 -28.86 14.40 7.79
N ALA A 99 -29.81 13.47 7.88
CA ALA A 99 -29.54 12.08 8.22
C ALA A 99 -28.78 11.32 7.11
N THR A 100 -29.06 11.65 5.84
CA THR A 100 -28.36 11.08 4.67
C THR A 100 -26.90 11.53 4.64
N LEU A 101 -26.58 12.74 5.11
CA LEU A 101 -25.20 13.21 5.30
C LEU A 101 -24.44 12.45 6.41
N LEU A 102 -25.13 11.77 7.32
CA LEU A 102 -24.52 10.88 8.31
C LEU A 102 -24.27 9.47 7.76
N GLN A 103 -24.92 9.07 6.66
CA GLN A 103 -24.77 7.75 6.05
C GLN A 103 -23.33 7.40 5.66
N PRO A 104 -22.52 8.29 5.04
CA PRO A 104 -21.11 8.00 4.77
C PRO A 104 -20.29 7.82 6.05
N ARG A 105 -20.64 8.52 7.13
CA ARG A 105 -19.97 8.41 8.42
C ARG A 105 -20.31 7.10 9.12
N ILE A 106 -21.57 6.67 9.08
CA ILE A 106 -22.01 5.36 9.56
C ILE A 106 -21.31 4.26 8.76
N MET A 107 -21.29 4.34 7.42
CA MET A 107 -20.57 3.39 6.57
C MET A 107 -19.06 3.35 6.85
N THR A 108 -18.46 4.50 7.19
CA THR A 108 -17.05 4.59 7.60
C THR A 108 -16.83 3.94 8.97
N VAL A 109 -17.76 4.10 9.91
CA VAL A 109 -17.74 3.41 11.21
C VAL A 109 -17.98 1.92 11.05
N THR A 110 -18.84 1.47 10.12
CA THR A 110 -19.08 0.05 9.82
C THR A 110 -17.88 -0.59 9.12
N ALA A 111 -17.24 0.12 8.18
CA ALA A 111 -15.99 -0.32 7.55
C ALA A 111 -14.81 -0.33 8.55
N GLY A 112 -14.79 0.65 9.46
CA GLY A 112 -13.89 0.70 10.61
C GLY A 112 -14.15 -0.46 11.58
N ALA A 113 -15.41 -0.80 11.83
CA ALA A 113 -15.83 -1.92 12.68
C ALA A 113 -15.51 -3.27 12.04
N GLU A 114 -15.62 -3.43 10.71
CA GLU A 114 -15.16 -4.63 10.01
C GLU A 114 -13.63 -4.75 9.99
N THR A 115 -12.93 -3.63 9.83
CA THR A 115 -11.47 -3.60 9.97
C THR A 115 -11.05 -3.92 11.40
N TYR A 116 -11.79 -3.40 12.39
CA TYR A 116 -11.61 -3.68 13.80
C TYR A 116 -11.94 -5.13 14.11
N LYS A 117 -12.99 -5.72 13.53
CA LYS A 117 -13.37 -7.14 13.64
C LYS A 117 -12.32 -8.07 13.06
N LYS A 118 -11.72 -7.75 11.91
CA LYS A 118 -10.57 -8.50 11.36
C LYS A 118 -9.37 -8.47 12.31
N ARG A 119 -9.09 -7.31 12.91
CA ARG A 119 -8.03 -7.16 13.92
C ARG A 119 -8.39 -7.85 15.23
N LEU A 120 -9.65 -7.81 15.65
CA LEU A 120 -10.16 -8.49 16.83
C LEU A 120 -10.13 -10.00 16.65
N THR A 121 -10.42 -10.52 15.45
CA THR A 121 -10.29 -11.93 15.09
C THR A 121 -8.83 -12.38 15.16
N LEU A 122 -7.90 -11.56 14.66
CA LEU A 122 -6.46 -11.82 14.80
C LEU A 122 -6.00 -11.80 16.26
N ILE A 123 -6.54 -10.89 17.07
CA ILE A 123 -6.27 -10.80 18.51
C ILE A 123 -6.92 -11.95 19.27
N GLN A 124 -8.14 -12.36 18.92
CA GLN A 124 -8.87 -13.50 19.49
C GLN A 124 -8.17 -14.80 19.14
N ASP A 125 -7.62 -14.96 17.93
CA ASP A 125 -6.77 -16.09 17.55
C ASP A 125 -5.47 -16.10 18.36
N ALA A 126 -4.87 -14.93 18.60
CA ALA A 126 -3.68 -14.79 19.44
C ALA A 126 -3.96 -15.06 20.93
N VAL A 127 -5.12 -14.61 21.43
CA VAL A 127 -5.60 -14.80 22.79
C VAL A 127 -6.08 -16.24 23.00
N ALA A 128 -6.72 -16.89 22.03
CA ALA A 128 -7.08 -18.31 22.07
C ALA A 128 -5.82 -19.20 22.09
N LYS A 129 -4.77 -18.82 21.34
CA LYS A 129 -3.43 -19.43 21.45
C LYS A 129 -2.77 -19.17 22.80
N ALA A 130 -3.03 -18.04 23.44
CA ALA A 130 -2.52 -17.71 24.77
C ALA A 130 -3.32 -18.38 25.91
N ALA A 131 -4.64 -18.52 25.76
CA ALA A 131 -5.55 -19.13 26.73
C ALA A 131 -5.40 -20.66 26.82
N GLN A 132 -4.80 -21.30 25.80
CA GLN A 132 -4.26 -22.66 25.90
C GLN A 132 -3.15 -22.82 26.97
N ARG A 133 -2.77 -21.74 27.68
CA ARG A 133 -1.75 -21.74 28.76
C ARG A 133 -2.27 -21.37 30.17
N GLY A 134 -3.58 -21.45 30.43
CA GLY A 134 -4.14 -21.36 31.80
C GLY A 134 -4.61 -19.95 32.24
N PRO A 135 -5.42 -19.85 33.31
CA PRO A 135 -6.54 -18.91 33.37
C PRO A 135 -6.31 -17.75 34.34
N VAL A 136 -6.81 -16.55 34.03
CA VAL A 136 -7.39 -15.61 35.03
C VAL A 136 -8.41 -14.67 34.39
N ASP A 137 -9.54 -14.56 35.07
CA ASP A 137 -10.73 -13.73 34.87
C ASP A 137 -10.57 -12.22 35.16
N ALA A 138 -11.53 -11.45 34.63
CA ALA A 138 -12.31 -10.39 35.34
C ALA A 138 -12.04 -8.88 35.06
N LEU A 139 -13.18 -8.21 34.77
CA LEU A 139 -13.59 -6.80 35.01
C LEU A 139 -13.09 -5.71 34.03
N GLY A 140 -13.88 -4.73 33.55
CA GLY A 140 -15.27 -4.33 33.78
C GLY A 140 -15.42 -2.77 33.85
N VAL A 141 -16.42 -2.22 33.12
CA VAL A 141 -17.19 -0.96 33.39
C VAL A 141 -16.58 0.41 32.91
N GLN A 142 -17.11 1.01 31.83
CA GLN A 142 -18.14 2.08 31.62
C GLN A 142 -17.70 3.56 31.77
N CYS A 143 -18.08 4.40 30.79
CA CYS A 143 -18.35 5.83 31.02
C CYS A 143 -19.41 6.38 30.04
N ARG A 144 -20.26 7.29 30.53
CA ARG A 144 -21.47 7.85 29.88
C ARG A 144 -21.22 9.23 29.22
N THR A 145 -22.10 9.48 28.26
CA THR A 145 -22.47 10.65 27.44
C THR A 145 -22.57 12.05 28.07
N PHE A 146 -22.30 13.11 27.31
CA PHE A 146 -23.29 14.15 26.91
C PHE A 146 -22.81 15.09 25.78
N THR A 147 -23.78 15.81 25.22
CA THR A 147 -23.98 16.28 23.83
C THR A 147 -23.65 17.75 23.48
N THR A 148 -23.37 17.95 22.19
CA THR A 148 -23.54 19.08 21.22
C THR A 148 -24.24 20.42 21.60
N ARG A 149 -23.73 21.58 21.11
CA ARG A 149 -24.24 22.38 19.93
C ARG A 149 -23.49 23.73 19.67
N ASN A 150 -23.38 24.10 18.37
CA ASN A 150 -23.16 25.42 17.72
C ASN A 150 -21.71 26.00 17.69
N GLY A 151 -20.99 26.22 16.57
CA GLY A 151 -21.34 26.19 15.15
C GLY A 151 -21.10 27.55 14.47
N LEU A 152 -19.85 27.81 14.06
CA LEU A 152 -19.47 28.72 12.95
C LEU A 152 -19.46 30.26 13.15
N THR A 153 -19.09 30.73 14.34
CA THR A 153 -18.36 32.01 14.48
C THR A 153 -17.14 31.89 15.42
N SER A 154 -16.93 30.71 16.02
CA SER A 154 -15.86 30.47 16.98
C SER A 154 -14.55 29.98 16.37
N VAL A 155 -14.44 29.64 15.09
CA VAL A 155 -13.23 28.96 14.56
C VAL A 155 -11.96 29.81 14.69
N ALA A 156 -12.05 31.13 14.47
CA ALA A 156 -10.90 32.03 14.62
C ALA A 156 -10.53 32.30 16.10
N GLN A 157 -11.51 32.38 17.01
CA GLN A 157 -11.27 32.55 18.45
C GLN A 157 -10.92 31.24 19.16
N THR A 158 -11.42 30.10 18.68
CA THR A 158 -11.15 28.76 19.22
C THR A 158 -9.75 28.30 18.81
N LEU A 159 -9.23 28.71 17.65
CA LEU A 159 -7.83 28.44 17.29
C LEU A 159 -6.85 29.21 18.21
N GLY A 160 -7.14 30.49 18.50
CA GLY A 160 -6.33 31.27 19.45
C GLY A 160 -6.44 30.79 20.91
N LEU A 161 -7.64 30.35 21.34
CA LEU A 161 -7.83 29.77 22.67
C LEU A 161 -7.33 28.32 22.77
N ALA A 162 -7.30 27.56 21.66
CA ALA A 162 -6.75 26.21 21.60
C ALA A 162 -5.22 26.23 21.70
N GLU A 163 -4.55 27.22 21.12
CA GLU A 163 -3.09 27.38 21.27
C GLU A 163 -2.71 27.76 22.71
N ALA A 164 -3.45 28.68 23.34
CA ALA A 164 -3.29 29.03 24.75
C ALA A 164 -3.67 27.87 25.70
N GLY A 165 -4.70 27.09 25.35
CA GLY A 165 -5.13 25.91 26.09
C GLY A 165 -4.15 24.73 25.96
N LEU A 166 -3.55 24.53 24.78
CA LEU A 166 -2.52 23.49 24.58
C LEU A 166 -1.27 23.80 25.42
N GLN A 167 -0.85 25.07 25.47
CA GLN A 167 0.26 25.50 26.34
C GLN A 167 -0.08 25.36 27.84
N ALA A 168 -1.35 25.56 28.22
CA ALA A 168 -1.80 25.41 29.61
C ALA A 168 -1.92 23.93 30.06
N VAL A 169 -2.09 22.98 29.14
CA VAL A 169 -2.28 21.54 29.44
C VAL A 169 -1.01 20.71 29.16
N SER A 170 -0.16 21.09 28.21
CA SER A 170 1.10 20.36 27.94
C SER A 170 2.12 20.53 29.05
N GLY A 171 2.23 21.73 29.63
CA GLY A 171 3.16 22.01 30.74
C GLY A 171 2.93 21.12 31.96
N PRO A 172 1.70 21.01 32.51
CA PRO A 172 1.42 20.15 33.65
C PRO A 172 1.59 18.64 33.37
N ILE A 173 1.32 18.17 32.15
CA ILE A 173 1.47 16.75 31.78
C ILE A 173 2.95 16.40 31.61
N ASP A 174 3.75 17.25 30.97
CA ASP A 174 5.20 17.03 30.83
C ASP A 174 5.92 17.14 32.19
N ILE A 175 5.45 18.02 33.09
CA ILE A 175 5.95 18.12 34.46
C ILE A 175 5.57 16.87 35.28
N ALA A 176 4.33 16.38 35.17
CA ALA A 176 3.89 15.20 35.91
C ALA A 176 4.55 13.90 35.40
N VAL A 177 4.76 13.77 34.09
CA VAL A 177 5.51 12.64 33.49
C VAL A 177 6.99 12.75 33.85
N GLY A 178 7.58 13.94 33.77
CA GLY A 178 8.96 14.20 34.19
C GLY A 178 9.20 13.86 35.67
N GLN A 179 8.33 14.33 36.58
CA GLN A 179 8.39 14.02 38.00
C GLN A 179 8.21 12.52 38.27
N GLY A 180 7.28 11.85 37.58
CA GLY A 180 7.12 10.39 37.69
C GLY A 180 8.33 9.60 37.19
N VAL A 181 8.99 10.07 36.13
CA VAL A 181 10.24 9.47 35.62
C VAL A 181 11.39 9.67 36.61
N ASP A 182 11.54 10.88 37.15
CA ASP A 182 12.58 11.19 38.13
C ASP A 182 12.35 10.44 39.44
N ASP A 183 11.09 10.23 39.86
CA ASP A 183 10.73 9.39 41.01
C ASP A 183 11.09 7.92 40.79
N ILE A 184 10.90 7.37 39.58
CA ILE A 184 11.30 6.01 39.23
C ILE A 184 12.83 5.87 39.25
N VAL A 185 13.55 6.86 38.70
CA VAL A 185 15.02 6.89 38.72
C VAL A 185 15.54 7.01 40.16
N ALA A 186 14.95 7.88 40.98
CA ALA A 186 15.29 8.04 42.39
C ALA A 186 14.99 6.76 43.21
N GLN A 187 13.89 6.06 42.92
CA GLN A 187 13.59 4.78 43.55
C GLN A 187 14.57 3.68 43.15
N ALA A 188 14.98 3.63 41.87
CA ALA A 188 16.01 2.70 41.41
C ALA A 188 17.37 2.97 42.10
N GLU A 189 17.73 4.24 42.29
CA GLU A 189 18.95 4.63 43.00
C GLU A 189 18.90 4.32 44.50
N ALA A 190 17.75 4.56 45.14
CA ALA A 190 17.53 4.14 46.52
C ALA A 190 17.66 2.62 46.66
N MET A 191 17.26 1.85 45.64
CA MET A 191 17.42 0.40 45.61
C MET A 191 18.89 -0.02 45.48
N VAL A 192 19.67 0.64 44.61
CA VAL A 192 21.12 0.44 44.49
C VAL A 192 21.84 0.76 45.80
N ASN A 193 21.48 1.85 46.47
CA ASN A 193 22.05 2.21 47.78
C ASN A 193 21.72 1.18 48.86
N ASN A 194 20.50 0.63 48.85
CA ASN A 194 20.11 -0.45 49.77
C ASN A 194 20.91 -1.73 49.50
N LEU A 195 21.20 -2.06 48.23
CA LEU A 195 22.09 -3.17 47.90
C LEU A 195 23.52 -2.93 48.40
N GLY A 196 24.02 -1.69 48.30
CA GLY A 196 25.31 -1.29 48.87
C GLY A 196 25.36 -1.53 50.38
N ASN A 197 24.30 -1.16 51.10
CA ASN A 197 24.18 -1.41 52.53
C ASN A 197 24.10 -2.91 52.88
N ILE A 198 23.41 -3.72 52.07
CA ILE A 198 23.37 -5.18 52.24
C ILE A 198 24.75 -5.78 52.00
N ARG A 199 25.46 -5.35 50.95
CA ARG A 199 26.84 -5.74 50.66
C ARG A 199 27.76 -5.43 51.84
N ASP A 200 27.64 -4.26 52.44
CA ASP A 200 28.53 -3.83 53.51
C ASP A 200 28.24 -4.54 54.83
N ASN A 201 27.00 -5.01 55.03
CA ASN A 201 26.57 -5.80 56.19
C ASN A 201 26.66 -7.33 55.99
N ALA A 202 27.04 -7.82 54.81
CA ALA A 202 27.30 -9.24 54.58
C ALA A 202 28.67 -9.62 55.18
N VAL A 203 28.69 -9.97 56.47
CA VAL A 203 29.92 -10.01 57.29
C VAL A 203 30.82 -11.24 57.06
N GLN A 204 30.39 -12.31 56.37
CA GLN A 204 31.11 -13.59 56.48
C GLN A 204 31.65 -14.22 55.17
N GLU A 205 31.31 -13.74 53.97
CA GLU A 205 31.83 -14.34 52.73
C GLU A 205 32.37 -13.33 51.70
N PRO A 206 33.70 -13.27 51.49
CA PRO A 206 34.33 -12.37 50.52
C PRO A 206 33.82 -12.53 49.08
N MET A 207 33.46 -13.77 48.69
CA MET A 207 32.96 -14.06 47.34
C MET A 207 31.56 -13.48 47.11
N ALA A 208 30.67 -13.55 48.10
CA ALA A 208 29.34 -12.95 48.01
C ALA A 208 29.42 -11.42 47.93
N LYS A 209 30.37 -10.81 48.67
CA LYS A 209 30.60 -9.36 48.62
C LYS A 209 31.15 -8.90 47.26
N ALA A 210 32.05 -9.68 46.66
CA ALA A 210 32.61 -9.39 45.34
C ALA A 210 31.56 -9.48 44.22
N ALA A 211 30.73 -10.55 44.23
CA ALA A 211 29.66 -10.73 43.25
C ALA A 211 28.62 -9.59 43.34
N LEU A 212 28.17 -9.26 44.56
CA LEU A 212 27.21 -8.18 44.76
C LEU A 212 27.81 -6.81 44.39
N THR A 213 29.13 -6.63 44.53
CA THR A 213 29.82 -5.40 44.08
C THR A 213 29.80 -5.25 42.56
N ALA A 214 30.08 -6.33 41.83
CA ALA A 214 30.04 -6.33 40.37
C ALA A 214 28.63 -6.03 39.86
N ASP A 215 27.62 -6.65 40.45
CA ASP A 215 26.22 -6.43 40.07
C ASP A 215 25.78 -4.98 40.34
N ILE A 216 26.08 -4.43 41.52
CA ILE A 216 25.82 -3.01 41.87
C ILE A 216 26.49 -2.06 40.86
N GLN A 217 27.71 -2.37 40.43
CA GLN A 217 28.45 -1.54 39.49
C GLN A 217 27.80 -1.54 38.09
N VAL A 218 27.33 -2.69 37.61
CA VAL A 218 26.58 -2.80 36.35
C VAL A 218 25.28 -2.01 36.42
N VAL A 219 24.48 -2.17 37.49
CA VAL A 219 23.21 -1.43 37.64
C VAL A 219 23.45 0.07 37.67
N THR A 220 24.50 0.51 38.37
CA THR A 220 24.86 1.93 38.49
C THR A 220 25.28 2.53 37.15
N GLN A 221 26.07 1.79 36.36
CA GLN A 221 26.47 2.23 35.01
C GLN A 221 25.28 2.33 34.07
N GLN A 222 24.35 1.38 34.12
CA GLN A 222 23.17 1.40 33.27
C GLN A 222 22.19 2.52 33.67
N LEU A 223 22.02 2.81 34.97
CA LEU A 223 21.26 3.98 35.43
C LEU A 223 21.90 5.29 35.01
N ALA A 224 23.24 5.39 35.06
CA ALA A 224 23.95 6.57 34.56
C ALA A 224 23.73 6.79 33.05
N ALA A 225 23.70 5.72 32.26
CA ALA A 225 23.38 5.80 30.83
C ALA A 225 21.92 6.24 30.60
N ALA A 226 20.97 5.72 31.38
CA ALA A 226 19.57 6.14 31.28
C ALA A 226 19.39 7.65 31.54
N ARG A 227 20.10 8.21 32.54
CA ARG A 227 20.07 9.66 32.86
C ARG A 227 20.48 10.56 31.68
N LEU A 228 21.33 10.08 30.78
CA LEU A 228 21.80 10.85 29.62
C LEU A 228 20.76 10.93 28.49
N ILE A 229 19.69 10.13 28.55
CA ILE A 229 18.62 10.16 27.54
C ILE A 229 17.78 11.40 27.76
N VAL A 230 17.77 12.32 26.79
CA VAL A 230 17.09 13.63 26.91
C VAL A 230 15.57 13.50 26.92
N ASN A 231 15.02 12.52 26.19
CA ASN A 231 13.57 12.28 26.14
C ASN A 231 13.08 11.59 27.44
N PRO A 232 12.10 12.16 28.16
CA PRO A 232 11.63 11.61 29.44
C PRO A 232 11.04 10.20 29.32
N THR A 233 10.34 9.90 28.23
CA THR A 233 9.68 8.61 28.00
C THR A 233 10.71 7.52 27.71
N ASP A 234 11.71 7.81 26.89
CA ASP A 234 12.78 6.86 26.58
C ASP A 234 13.72 6.68 27.79
N ARG A 235 13.94 7.74 28.57
CA ARG A 235 14.64 7.68 29.86
C ARG A 235 13.94 6.75 30.84
N ALA A 236 12.61 6.85 30.99
CA ALA A 236 11.83 5.95 31.82
C ALA A 236 11.88 4.51 31.32
N LEU A 237 11.80 4.29 30.01
CA LEU A 237 11.86 2.93 29.45
C LEU A 237 13.23 2.28 29.67
N ALA A 238 14.31 3.04 29.47
CA ALA A 238 15.66 2.58 29.74
C ALA A 238 15.86 2.28 31.24
N ALA A 239 15.43 3.19 32.13
CA ALA A 239 15.48 2.96 33.58
C ALA A 239 14.66 1.71 34.00
N TRP A 240 13.51 1.50 33.36
CA TRP A 240 12.68 0.31 33.57
C TRP A 240 13.38 -0.98 33.15
N GLN A 241 14.00 -1.01 31.98
CA GLN A 241 14.76 -2.17 31.50
C GLN A 241 15.92 -2.52 32.43
N VAL A 242 16.56 -1.52 33.04
CA VAL A 242 17.58 -1.77 34.08
C VAL A 242 16.96 -2.47 35.29
N VAL A 243 15.82 -1.99 35.78
CA VAL A 243 15.13 -2.62 36.92
C VAL A 243 14.66 -4.04 36.59
N GLU A 244 14.12 -4.27 35.38
CA GLU A 244 13.65 -5.58 34.97
C GLU A 244 14.79 -6.59 34.81
N ASN A 245 15.91 -6.18 34.19
CA ASN A 245 17.07 -7.05 34.00
C ASN A 245 17.79 -7.37 35.31
N CYS A 246 17.74 -6.46 36.28
CA CYS A 246 18.43 -6.66 37.57
C CYS A 246 17.58 -7.44 38.58
N ALA A 247 16.24 -7.46 38.43
CA ALA A 247 15.36 -8.10 39.40
C ALA A 247 15.56 -9.63 39.55
N PRO A 248 15.85 -10.42 38.49
CA PRO A 248 16.19 -11.84 38.63
C PRO A 248 17.51 -12.06 39.40
N ALA A 249 18.56 -11.30 39.06
CA ALA A 249 19.85 -11.38 39.75
C ALA A 249 19.73 -11.03 41.24
N MET A 250 18.91 -10.02 41.57
CA MET A 250 18.58 -9.65 42.95
C MET A 250 17.80 -10.76 43.67
N SER A 251 16.80 -11.36 43.03
CA SER A 251 16.04 -12.47 43.60
C SER A 251 16.93 -13.67 43.89
N ASP A 252 17.88 -13.97 43.00
CA ASP A 252 18.84 -15.06 43.17
C ASP A 252 19.89 -14.77 44.25
N ALA A 253 20.30 -13.51 44.42
CA ALA A 253 21.18 -13.10 45.51
C ALA A 253 20.49 -13.22 46.88
N ILE A 254 19.20 -12.88 46.96
CA ILE A 254 18.37 -12.99 48.16
C ILE A 254 18.11 -14.47 48.50
N ASN A 255 17.83 -15.30 47.51
CA ASN A 255 17.57 -16.73 47.72
C ASN A 255 18.83 -17.53 48.13
N ARG A 256 20.03 -17.01 47.84
CA ARG A 256 21.29 -17.62 48.26
C ARG A 256 21.69 -17.31 49.70
N ASN A 257 21.10 -16.30 50.33
CA ASN A 257 21.37 -15.91 51.72
C ASN A 257 20.11 -16.13 52.58
N ASN A 258 19.93 -17.36 53.08
CA ASN A 258 18.73 -17.77 53.83
C ASN A 258 18.54 -17.12 55.22
N ASP A 259 19.52 -16.36 55.72
CA ASP A 259 19.51 -15.83 57.10
C ASP A 259 19.01 -14.39 57.27
N ILE A 260 18.34 -13.79 56.27
CA ILE A 260 17.74 -12.44 56.42
C ILE A 260 16.23 -12.40 56.08
N PRO A 261 15.36 -13.02 56.92
CA PRO A 261 13.93 -13.17 56.61
C PRO A 261 13.17 -11.84 56.53
N LEU A 262 13.58 -10.83 57.30
CA LEU A 262 12.89 -9.53 57.38
C LEU A 262 13.18 -8.58 56.20
N ALA A 263 14.26 -8.81 55.45
CA ALA A 263 14.60 -8.00 54.27
C ALA A 263 13.93 -8.53 53.00
N LYS A 264 13.81 -9.86 52.87
CA LYS A 264 13.23 -10.53 51.70
C LYS A 264 11.81 -10.03 51.39
N GLY A 265 10.91 -10.04 52.38
CA GLY A 265 9.53 -9.58 52.18
C GLY A 265 9.40 -8.08 51.83
N ARG A 266 10.30 -7.22 52.34
CA ARG A 266 10.27 -5.78 52.00
C ARG A 266 10.80 -5.51 50.59
N ILE A 267 11.82 -6.25 50.16
CA ILE A 267 12.41 -6.11 48.83
C ILE A 267 11.46 -6.70 47.77
N GLU A 268 10.89 -7.87 48.02
CA GLU A 268 9.91 -8.48 47.10
C GLU A 268 8.67 -7.60 46.92
N ASN A 269 8.16 -6.99 48.00
CA ASN A 269 7.05 -6.04 47.92
C ASN A 269 7.42 -4.76 47.13
N LYS A 270 8.64 -4.23 47.30
CA LYS A 270 9.10 -3.07 46.52
C LYS A 270 9.32 -3.41 45.04
N CYS A 271 9.88 -4.57 44.73
CA CYS A 271 10.01 -5.06 43.35
C CYS A 271 8.63 -5.31 42.72
N ALA A 272 7.66 -5.82 43.47
CA ALA A 272 6.29 -6.00 43.00
C ALA A 272 5.60 -4.64 42.72
N ALA A 273 5.76 -3.66 43.62
CA ALA A 273 5.22 -2.32 43.43
C ALA A 273 5.83 -1.59 42.21
N LEU A 274 7.15 -1.71 42.01
CA LEU A 274 7.86 -1.18 40.84
C LEU A 274 7.40 -1.86 39.55
N ARG A 275 7.22 -3.19 39.54
CA ARG A 275 6.66 -3.91 38.39
C ARG A 275 5.23 -3.49 38.10
N ALA A 276 4.41 -3.23 39.12
CA ALA A 276 3.03 -2.78 38.95
C ALA A 276 2.96 -1.35 38.37
N HIS A 277 3.77 -0.42 38.87
CA HIS A 277 3.86 0.94 38.32
C HIS A 277 4.38 0.92 36.88
N ALA A 278 5.41 0.12 36.60
CA ALA A 278 5.98 0.03 35.27
C ALA A 278 5.04 -0.58 34.21
N ARG A 279 4.19 -1.54 34.60
CA ARG A 279 3.16 -2.11 33.71
C ARG A 279 2.06 -1.11 33.34
N ALA A 280 1.92 0.00 34.06
CA ALA A 280 0.98 1.07 33.72
C ALA A 280 1.51 2.02 32.62
N ILE A 281 2.83 2.05 32.37
CA ILE A 281 3.48 2.99 31.44
C ILE A 281 3.03 2.77 29.96
N PRO A 282 2.91 1.53 29.43
CA PRO A 282 2.38 1.32 28.08
C PRO A 282 0.93 1.78 27.89
N HIS A 283 0.12 1.74 28.95
CA HIS A 283 -1.27 2.20 28.92
C HIS A 283 -1.36 3.73 28.89
N LEU A 284 -0.44 4.43 29.57
CA LEU A 284 -0.30 5.89 29.46
C LEU A 284 0.15 6.31 28.06
N LYS A 285 1.05 5.55 27.42
CA LYS A 285 1.47 5.78 26.02
C LYS A 285 0.31 5.59 25.03
N THR A 286 -0.59 4.66 25.32
CA THR A 286 -1.79 4.43 24.51
C THR A 286 -2.84 5.53 24.72
N ALA A 287 -2.90 6.11 25.92
CA ALA A 287 -3.77 7.24 26.25
C ALA A 287 -3.21 8.61 25.77
N ALA A 288 -1.89 8.76 25.63
CA ALA A 288 -1.23 9.93 25.10
C ALA A 288 -1.26 9.98 23.56
N LYS A 289 -1.29 8.82 22.89
CA LYS A 289 -1.26 8.71 21.43
C LYS A 289 -2.35 9.49 20.69
N PRO A 290 -3.61 9.57 21.16
CA PRO A 290 -4.62 10.45 20.55
C PRO A 290 -4.28 11.94 20.67
N PHE A 291 -3.64 12.36 21.76
CA PHE A 291 -3.20 13.75 21.96
C PHE A 291 -1.94 14.07 21.15
N GLU A 292 -1.00 13.14 21.02
CA GLU A 292 0.16 13.24 20.13
C GLU A 292 -0.30 13.30 18.66
N THR A 293 -1.26 12.46 18.26
CA THR A 293 -1.83 12.48 16.90
C THR A 293 -2.58 13.80 16.63
N TYR A 294 -3.27 14.35 17.63
CA TYR A 294 -3.96 15.63 17.52
C TYR A 294 -2.98 16.81 17.50
N ALA A 295 -1.92 16.77 18.30
CA ALA A 295 -0.83 17.76 18.30
C ALA A 295 -0.05 17.71 16.98
N GLU A 296 0.26 16.52 16.46
CA GLU A 296 0.87 16.31 15.15
C GLU A 296 -0.03 16.81 14.01
N ALA A 297 -1.35 16.62 14.09
CA ALA A 297 -2.29 17.13 13.10
C ALA A 297 -2.40 18.66 13.14
N VAL A 298 -2.43 19.27 14.33
CA VAL A 298 -2.43 20.74 14.49
C VAL A 298 -1.09 21.33 14.06
N GLN A 299 0.02 20.67 14.40
CA GLN A 299 1.36 21.08 14.01
C GLN A 299 1.59 20.87 12.51
N GLN A 300 1.05 19.83 11.89
CA GLN A 300 1.01 19.69 10.43
C GLN A 300 0.15 20.77 9.78
N LEU A 301 -0.94 21.22 10.41
CA LEU A 301 -1.76 22.33 9.87
C LEU A 301 -1.02 23.68 9.95
N VAL A 302 -0.36 23.95 11.08
CA VAL A 302 0.46 25.15 11.30
C VAL A 302 1.71 25.13 10.42
N SER A 303 2.38 23.97 10.33
CA SER A 303 3.51 23.75 9.42
C SER A 303 3.06 23.86 7.97
N SER A 304 1.88 23.36 7.58
CA SER A 304 1.36 23.51 6.20
C SER A 304 1.10 24.97 5.83
N ALA A 305 0.63 25.79 6.79
CA ALA A 305 0.45 27.22 6.61
C ALA A 305 1.79 27.99 6.55
N ALA A 306 2.78 27.61 7.34
CA ALA A 306 4.13 28.18 7.29
C ALA A 306 4.93 27.73 6.05
N THR A 307 4.80 26.46 5.65
CA THR A 307 5.44 25.90 4.47
C THR A 307 4.87 26.44 3.19
N TRP A 308 3.66 26.99 3.16
CA TRP A 308 3.16 27.67 1.95
C TRP A 308 3.90 28.99 1.68
N ALA A 309 4.24 29.73 2.74
CA ALA A 309 5.06 30.94 2.63
C ALA A 309 6.53 30.62 2.31
N ASP A 310 7.06 29.52 2.84
CA ASP A 310 8.42 29.06 2.54
C ASP A 310 8.53 28.33 1.20
N PHE A 311 7.48 27.65 0.76
CA PHE A 311 7.38 27.06 -0.57
C PHE A 311 7.35 28.15 -1.64
N ASP A 312 6.54 29.20 -1.48
CA ASP A 312 6.53 30.36 -2.39
C ASP A 312 7.90 31.08 -2.43
N ARG A 313 8.61 31.11 -1.30
CA ARG A 313 9.97 31.68 -1.19
C ARG A 313 11.02 30.80 -1.87
N GLU A 314 10.93 29.49 -1.74
CA GLU A 314 11.85 28.53 -2.34
C GLU A 314 11.58 28.31 -3.83
N THR A 315 10.33 28.36 -4.30
CA THR A 315 10.04 28.39 -5.75
C THR A 315 10.59 29.65 -6.41
N LYS A 316 10.49 30.82 -5.75
CA LYS A 316 11.12 32.06 -6.25
C LYS A 316 12.64 32.00 -6.26
N ARG A 317 13.27 31.26 -5.32
CA ARG A 317 14.72 31.02 -5.33
C ARG A 317 15.13 30.02 -6.41
N ALA A 318 14.32 28.98 -6.62
CA ALA A 318 14.54 27.99 -7.67
C ALA A 318 14.43 28.62 -9.07
N ASP A 319 13.48 29.54 -9.29
CA ASP A 319 13.35 30.27 -10.54
C ASP A 319 14.58 31.15 -10.82
N VAL A 320 15.08 31.88 -9.81
CA VAL A 320 16.31 32.69 -9.93
C VAL A 320 17.55 31.82 -10.18
N ALA A 321 17.63 30.65 -9.55
CA ALA A 321 18.72 29.69 -9.78
C ALA A 321 18.65 29.07 -11.19
N LEU A 322 17.45 28.77 -11.67
CA LEU A 322 17.21 28.23 -13.01
C LEU A 322 17.58 29.26 -14.09
N ASP A 323 17.20 30.53 -13.90
CA ASP A 323 17.59 31.62 -14.80
C ASP A 323 19.12 31.83 -14.81
N ALA A 324 19.79 31.70 -13.67
CA ALA A 324 21.25 31.77 -13.58
C ALA A 324 21.94 30.57 -14.26
N MET A 325 21.36 29.37 -14.16
CA MET A 325 21.85 28.18 -14.86
C MET A 325 21.65 28.28 -16.38
N ILE A 326 20.52 28.84 -16.83
CA ILE A 326 20.25 29.10 -18.25
C ILE A 326 21.24 30.15 -18.80
N ALA A 327 21.48 31.23 -18.08
CA ALA A 327 22.46 32.25 -18.46
C ALA A 327 23.89 31.69 -18.51
N THR A 328 24.23 30.79 -17.59
CA THR A 328 25.53 30.09 -17.58
C THR A 328 25.64 29.14 -18.77
N ALA A 329 24.61 28.33 -19.05
CA ALA A 329 24.58 27.43 -20.21
C ALA A 329 24.70 28.18 -21.55
N GLN A 330 24.10 29.37 -21.64
CA GLN A 330 24.21 30.24 -22.80
C GLN A 330 25.61 30.84 -22.97
N SER A 331 26.35 31.06 -21.88
CA SER A 331 27.71 31.63 -21.93
C SER A 331 28.80 30.61 -22.30
N VAL A 332 28.61 29.32 -22.01
CA VAL A 332 29.53 28.23 -22.42
C VAL A 332 29.28 27.68 -23.83
N ARG A 333 28.11 27.97 -24.41
CA ARG A 333 27.74 27.51 -25.77
C ARG A 333 28.75 27.89 -26.87
N PRO A 334 29.30 29.12 -26.94
CA PRO A 334 30.31 29.47 -27.96
C PRO A 334 31.59 28.64 -27.82
N THR A 335 31.98 28.29 -26.59
CA THR A 335 33.16 27.47 -26.31
C THR A 335 32.95 26.01 -26.70
N ALA A 336 31.75 25.46 -26.45
CA ALA A 336 31.38 24.11 -26.91
C ALA A 336 31.30 24.03 -28.45
N GLU A 337 30.78 25.07 -29.12
CA GLU A 337 30.74 25.15 -30.58
C GLU A 337 32.15 25.29 -31.18
N ALA A 338 33.07 26.01 -30.52
CA ALA A 338 34.47 26.10 -30.90
C ALA A 338 35.20 24.76 -30.73
N ILE A 339 35.00 24.03 -29.62
CA ILE A 339 35.56 22.70 -29.39
C ILE A 339 35.03 21.70 -30.43
N GLY A 340 33.73 21.74 -30.73
CA GLY A 340 33.13 20.89 -31.76
C GLY A 340 33.65 21.18 -33.17
N LYS A 341 34.00 22.43 -33.49
CA LYS A 341 34.69 22.77 -34.75
C LYS A 341 36.11 22.19 -34.79
N THR A 342 36.86 22.28 -33.69
CA THR A 342 38.22 21.73 -33.57
C THR A 342 38.23 20.20 -33.64
N MET A 343 37.25 19.52 -33.05
CA MET A 343 37.12 18.06 -33.13
C MET A 343 36.73 17.59 -34.54
N ARG A 344 35.83 18.30 -35.23
CA ARG A 344 35.51 18.00 -36.64
C ARG A 344 36.67 18.23 -37.61
N SER A 345 37.58 19.16 -37.31
CA SER A 345 38.83 19.29 -38.08
C SER A 345 39.84 18.16 -37.78
N PHE A 346 39.73 17.53 -36.61
CA PHE A 346 40.57 16.39 -36.22
C PHE A 346 40.10 15.07 -36.87
N ASP A 347 38.79 14.86 -36.95
CA ASP A 347 38.20 13.65 -37.57
C ASP A 347 38.50 13.53 -39.07
N ASN A 348 38.60 14.66 -39.78
CA ASN A 348 38.92 14.68 -41.21
C ASN A 348 40.40 14.40 -41.52
N ILE A 349 41.29 14.44 -40.52
CA ILE A 349 42.74 14.24 -40.70
C ILE A 349 43.16 12.80 -40.36
N MET A 350 42.41 12.08 -39.51
CA MET A 350 42.82 10.77 -38.97
C MET A 350 42.08 9.56 -39.56
N ALA A 351 41.20 9.75 -40.55
CA ALA A 351 40.33 8.69 -41.06
C ALA A 351 41.00 7.49 -41.81
N PRO A 352 42.27 7.51 -42.27
CA PRO A 352 42.84 6.31 -42.91
C PRO A 352 43.87 5.49 -42.11
N VAL A 353 44.22 5.80 -40.85
CA VAL A 353 45.17 4.96 -40.09
C VAL A 353 44.81 4.90 -38.60
N ALA A 354 44.47 3.69 -38.12
CA ALA A 354 44.44 3.22 -36.71
C ALA A 354 43.07 2.71 -36.19
N ALA A 355 42.47 1.72 -36.84
CA ALA A 355 41.39 0.92 -36.25
C ALA A 355 41.87 -0.32 -35.45
N SER A 356 43.18 -0.59 -35.36
CA SER A 356 43.71 -1.78 -34.65
C SER A 356 44.68 -1.49 -33.49
N SER A 357 45.20 -0.27 -33.36
CA SER A 357 46.19 0.06 -32.31
C SER A 357 45.61 0.86 -31.12
N LEU A 358 44.56 1.66 -31.33
CA LEU A 358 43.96 2.50 -30.28
C LEU A 358 43.12 1.72 -29.27
N THR A 359 42.42 0.69 -29.71
CA THR A 359 41.62 -0.18 -28.83
C THR A 359 42.54 -0.93 -27.85
N GLY A 360 43.68 -1.44 -28.31
CA GLY A 360 44.67 -2.09 -27.45
C GLY A 360 45.35 -1.12 -26.47
N LEU A 361 45.66 0.11 -26.89
CA LEU A 361 46.27 1.12 -26.02
C LEU A 361 45.30 1.65 -24.97
N TYR A 362 44.02 1.81 -25.31
CA TYR A 362 43.00 2.30 -24.37
C TYR A 362 42.64 1.24 -23.32
N PHE A 363 42.49 -0.03 -23.72
CA PHE A 363 42.25 -1.12 -22.78
C PHE A 363 43.46 -1.42 -21.89
N ASN A 364 44.69 -1.31 -22.42
CA ASN A 364 45.90 -1.43 -21.60
C ASN A 364 46.06 -0.25 -20.64
N ALA A 365 45.71 0.98 -21.04
CA ALA A 365 45.72 2.13 -20.14
C ALA A 365 44.70 1.98 -19.00
N LEU A 366 43.49 1.47 -19.28
CA LEU A 366 42.47 1.18 -18.28
C LEU A 366 42.85 0.02 -17.36
N ALA A 367 43.43 -1.05 -17.89
CA ALA A 367 43.92 -2.17 -17.10
C ALA A 367 45.11 -1.76 -16.20
N ASN A 368 45.98 -0.87 -16.70
CA ASN A 368 47.10 -0.31 -15.95
C ASN A 368 46.64 0.68 -14.87
N GLU A 369 45.66 1.54 -15.14
CA GLU A 369 45.06 2.43 -14.13
C GLU A 369 44.30 1.64 -13.07
N LYS A 370 43.54 0.60 -13.46
CA LYS A 370 42.88 -0.31 -12.52
C LYS A 370 43.92 -1.02 -11.64
N SER A 371 44.94 -1.61 -12.24
CA SER A 371 46.02 -2.31 -11.49
C SER A 371 46.80 -1.33 -10.61
N ALA A 372 47.03 -0.10 -11.05
CA ALA A 372 47.69 0.94 -10.26
C ALA A 372 46.79 1.46 -9.13
N LEU A 373 45.47 1.47 -9.30
CA LEU A 373 44.52 1.83 -8.25
C LEU A 373 44.41 0.71 -7.21
N GLU A 374 44.29 -0.55 -7.65
CA GLU A 374 44.32 -1.73 -6.79
C GLU A 374 45.64 -1.80 -6.02
N ALA A 375 46.79 -1.60 -6.68
CA ALA A 375 48.09 -1.53 -6.03
C ALA A 375 48.22 -0.33 -5.07
N ARG A 376 47.61 0.83 -5.36
CA ARG A 376 47.59 1.99 -4.43
C ARG A 376 46.69 1.73 -3.22
N ILE A 377 45.58 1.03 -3.40
CA ILE A 377 44.68 0.59 -2.32
C ILE A 377 45.39 -0.45 -1.46
N ASP A 378 46.00 -1.48 -2.06
CA ASP A 378 46.72 -2.53 -1.36
C ASP A 378 47.98 -2.00 -0.67
N GLN A 379 48.73 -1.10 -1.32
CA GLN A 379 49.87 -0.42 -0.70
C GLN A 379 49.44 0.47 0.46
N ARG A 380 48.29 1.16 0.37
CA ARG A 380 47.77 1.97 1.48
C ARG A 380 47.19 1.12 2.60
N LEU A 381 46.52 0.01 2.30
CA LEU A 381 46.07 -0.97 3.28
C LEU A 381 47.26 -1.63 3.98
N ALA A 382 48.31 -2.00 3.24
CA ALA A 382 49.54 -2.58 3.79
C ALA A 382 50.35 -1.56 4.61
N THR A 383 50.45 -0.30 4.16
CA THR A 383 51.23 0.74 4.85
C THR A 383 50.50 1.27 6.09
N ALA A 384 49.17 1.39 6.05
CA ALA A 384 48.36 1.80 7.20
C ALA A 384 48.23 0.68 8.24
N ALA A 385 48.04 -0.58 7.82
CA ALA A 385 47.98 -1.70 8.76
C ALA A 385 49.36 -2.05 9.36
N ALA A 386 50.45 -1.90 8.61
CA ALA A 386 51.78 -2.27 9.10
C ALA A 386 52.47 -1.15 9.89
N SER A 387 52.28 0.14 9.58
CA SER A 387 53.00 1.22 10.29
C SER A 387 52.38 1.54 11.65
N GLU A 388 51.04 1.60 11.72
CA GLU A 388 50.33 2.08 12.90
C GLU A 388 50.13 0.98 13.95
N VAL A 389 49.82 -0.26 13.50
CA VAL A 389 49.69 -1.42 14.39
C VAL A 389 51.06 -1.89 14.88
N VAL A 390 52.11 -1.91 14.06
CA VAL A 390 53.46 -2.32 14.52
C VAL A 390 54.07 -1.25 15.42
N GLY A 391 53.86 0.04 15.14
CA GLY A 391 54.30 1.14 16.01
C GLY A 391 53.63 1.12 17.38
N MET A 392 52.31 0.95 17.43
CA MET A 392 51.55 0.92 18.68
C MET A 392 51.75 -0.39 19.46
N VAL A 393 51.81 -1.55 18.80
CA VAL A 393 52.07 -2.84 19.48
C VAL A 393 53.51 -2.91 20.01
N ALA A 394 54.50 -2.33 19.32
CA ALA A 394 55.87 -2.29 19.81
C ALA A 394 56.05 -1.31 20.99
N ALA A 395 55.45 -0.11 20.92
CA ALA A 395 55.54 0.89 21.98
C ALA A 395 54.75 0.48 23.23
N HIS A 396 53.50 0.03 23.06
CA HIS A 396 52.68 -0.41 24.18
C HIS A 396 53.10 -1.77 24.70
N GLY A 397 53.50 -2.73 23.85
CA GLY A 397 54.02 -4.02 24.27
C GLY A 397 55.29 -3.91 25.12
N THR A 398 56.18 -2.97 24.82
CA THR A 398 57.37 -2.72 25.62
C THR A 398 57.05 -2.08 26.98
N ALA A 399 56.10 -1.14 27.02
CA ALA A 399 55.66 -0.50 28.26
C ALA A 399 54.87 -1.47 29.17
N LEU A 400 54.00 -2.30 28.58
CA LEU A 400 53.21 -3.29 29.29
C LEU A 400 54.06 -4.46 29.80
N LYS A 401 55.04 -4.92 29.01
CA LYS A 401 56.01 -5.91 29.47
C LYS A 401 56.81 -5.40 30.66
N LYS A 402 57.28 -4.14 30.64
CA LYS A 402 57.96 -3.51 31.79
C LYS A 402 57.08 -3.41 33.03
N LEU A 403 55.79 -3.06 32.88
CA LEU A 403 54.85 -3.00 34.01
C LEU A 403 54.53 -4.39 34.57
N LEU A 404 54.36 -5.38 33.69
CA LEU A 404 54.12 -6.78 34.07
C LEU A 404 55.34 -7.38 34.76
N ASP A 405 56.55 -7.19 34.23
CA ASP A 405 57.80 -7.66 34.84
C ASP A 405 58.02 -7.01 36.22
N ARG A 406 57.68 -5.72 36.37
CA ARG A 406 57.78 -5.00 37.66
C ARG A 406 56.74 -5.46 38.67
N ALA A 407 55.50 -5.70 38.24
CA ALA A 407 54.42 -6.22 39.09
C ALA A 407 54.69 -7.67 39.52
N LEU A 408 55.17 -8.52 38.61
CA LEU A 408 55.56 -9.90 38.91
C LEU A 408 56.78 -9.96 39.83
N THR A 409 57.77 -9.08 39.64
CA THR A 409 58.96 -8.99 40.51
C THR A 409 58.62 -8.50 41.91
N GLU A 410 57.74 -7.52 42.06
CA GLU A 410 57.32 -7.01 43.37
C GLU A 410 56.40 -8.00 44.11
N LYS A 411 55.47 -8.68 43.43
CA LYS A 411 54.63 -9.71 44.08
C LYS A 411 55.38 -11.01 44.37
N ALA A 412 56.36 -11.41 43.55
CA ALA A 412 57.18 -12.60 43.81
C ALA A 412 58.02 -12.49 45.09
N LYS A 413 58.21 -11.29 45.65
CA LYS A 413 58.86 -11.07 46.95
C LYS A 413 57.95 -11.31 48.16
N VAL A 414 56.63 -11.36 47.97
CA VAL A 414 55.64 -11.36 49.06
C VAL A 414 54.88 -12.69 49.18
N ILE A 415 54.93 -13.54 48.15
CA ILE A 415 54.18 -14.80 48.09
C ILE A 415 55.14 -15.99 48.26
N ASP A 416 55.17 -16.57 49.47
CA ASP A 416 55.82 -17.86 49.73
C ASP A 416 54.77 -18.87 50.22
N GLY A 417 54.65 -20.00 49.52
CA GLY A 417 53.63 -21.01 49.78
C GLY A 417 53.20 -21.83 48.55
N PRO A 418 52.59 -23.02 48.76
CA PRO A 418 52.33 -24.02 47.72
C PRO A 418 51.34 -23.58 46.62
N ASP A 419 50.61 -22.47 46.81
CA ASP A 419 49.61 -21.96 45.86
C ASP A 419 50.12 -20.86 44.91
N ARG A 420 51.43 -20.54 44.95
CA ARG A 420 52.08 -19.50 44.12
C ARG A 420 51.75 -19.59 42.62
N SER A 421 51.60 -20.79 42.09
CA SER A 421 51.25 -21.04 40.68
C SER A 421 49.84 -20.55 40.33
N LYS A 422 48.86 -20.72 41.22
CA LYS A 422 47.46 -20.31 40.99
C LYS A 422 47.31 -18.79 41.05
N GLU A 423 47.97 -18.13 42.00
CA GLU A 423 47.91 -16.67 42.12
C GLU A 423 48.61 -15.96 40.96
N LEU A 424 49.74 -16.48 40.48
CA LEU A 424 50.41 -15.97 39.27
C LEU A 424 49.54 -16.15 38.02
N ALA A 425 48.80 -17.26 37.91
CA ALA A 425 47.88 -17.48 36.80
C ALA A 425 46.65 -16.54 36.84
N ALA A 426 46.14 -16.22 38.04
CA ALA A 426 45.05 -15.26 38.23
C ALA A 426 45.48 -13.83 37.83
N LEU A 427 46.67 -13.41 38.22
CA LEU A 427 47.28 -12.13 37.80
C LEU A 427 47.53 -12.06 36.29
N GLY A 428 47.96 -13.17 35.68
CA GLY A 428 48.12 -13.27 34.24
C GLY A 428 46.79 -13.05 33.49
N LYS A 429 45.68 -13.59 34.01
CA LYS A 429 44.34 -13.37 33.45
C LYS A 429 43.85 -11.93 33.62
N GLU A 430 44.09 -11.33 34.78
CA GLU A 430 43.69 -9.95 35.07
C GLU A 430 44.47 -8.95 34.19
N ALA A 431 45.77 -9.15 34.03
CA ALA A 431 46.60 -8.38 33.10
C ALA A 431 46.14 -8.53 31.65
N PHE A 432 45.79 -9.75 31.21
CA PHE A 432 45.24 -9.98 29.87
C PHE A 432 43.90 -9.29 29.65
N SER A 433 43.02 -9.26 30.66
CA SER A 433 41.73 -8.56 30.59
C SER A 433 41.94 -7.05 30.41
N ILE A 434 42.87 -6.45 31.13
CA ILE A 434 43.17 -5.01 31.03
C ILE A 434 43.75 -4.67 29.65
N ILE A 435 44.62 -5.52 29.10
CA ILE A 435 45.16 -5.36 27.73
C ILE A 435 44.04 -5.42 26.69
N ALA A 436 43.11 -6.37 26.83
CA ALA A 436 41.97 -6.51 25.92
C ALA A 436 41.05 -5.28 25.97
N THR A 437 40.78 -4.73 27.16
CA THR A 437 39.98 -3.50 27.31
C THR A 437 40.66 -2.28 26.71
N ILE A 438 41.98 -2.12 26.88
CA ILE A 438 42.72 -1.00 26.28
C ILE A 438 42.75 -1.14 24.75
N ALA A 439 42.91 -2.35 24.22
CA ALA A 439 42.83 -2.59 22.78
C ALA A 439 41.45 -2.23 22.21
N ASP A 440 40.38 -2.61 22.91
CA ASP A 440 38.99 -2.35 22.48
C ASP A 440 38.65 -0.84 22.47
N VAL A 441 39.05 -0.11 23.52
CA VAL A 441 38.89 1.36 23.59
C VAL A 441 39.67 2.07 22.49
N THR A 442 40.87 1.57 22.18
CA THR A 442 41.74 2.16 21.15
C THR A 442 41.22 1.90 19.74
N VAL A 443 40.72 0.69 19.47
CA VAL A 443 40.07 0.33 18.20
C VAL A 443 38.79 1.14 18.01
N LYS A 444 38.01 1.33 19.07
CA LYS A 444 36.78 2.14 19.02
C LYS A 444 37.07 3.62 18.71
N ALA A 445 38.08 4.21 19.36
CA ALA A 445 38.50 5.58 19.07
C ALA A 445 39.05 5.75 17.64
N ALA A 446 39.75 4.74 17.11
CA ALA A 446 40.21 4.74 15.71
C ALA A 446 39.05 4.64 14.71
N LEU A 447 37.99 3.88 15.03
CA LEU A 447 36.78 3.78 14.20
C LEU A 447 35.95 5.07 14.24
N GLU A 448 35.83 5.71 15.40
CA GLU A 448 35.13 6.99 15.57
C GLU A 448 35.82 8.13 14.79
N ASN A 449 37.16 8.20 14.85
CA ASN A 449 37.91 9.14 14.03
C ASN A 449 37.74 8.88 12.53
N ARG A 450 37.70 7.61 12.12
CA ARG A 450 37.50 7.25 10.70
C ARG A 450 36.09 7.57 10.19
N HIS A 451 35.06 7.46 11.03
CA HIS A 451 33.73 7.96 10.69
C HIS A 451 33.70 9.47 10.49
N LYS A 452 34.46 10.21 11.30
CA LYS A 452 34.61 11.65 11.13
C LYS A 452 35.34 12.01 9.82
N ASP A 453 36.40 11.28 9.48
CA ASP A 453 37.13 11.47 8.23
C ASP A 453 36.26 11.17 7.00
N ILE A 454 35.42 10.12 7.04
CA ILE A 454 34.47 9.81 5.97
C ILE A 454 33.38 10.89 5.84
N ALA A 455 32.91 11.46 6.96
CA ALA A 455 31.94 12.55 6.95
C ALA A 455 32.55 13.86 6.41
N GLU A 456 33.81 14.15 6.73
CA GLU A 456 34.56 15.27 6.18
C GLU A 456 34.88 15.08 4.69
N GLU A 457 35.19 13.86 4.25
CA GLU A 457 35.39 13.51 2.83
C GLU A 457 34.08 13.57 2.04
N TRP A 458 32.95 13.18 2.63
CA TRP A 458 31.63 13.37 2.02
C TRP A 458 31.29 14.86 1.88
N ASN A 459 31.57 15.66 2.91
CA ASN A 459 31.39 17.11 2.85
C ASN A 459 32.36 17.79 1.87
N SER A 460 33.59 17.29 1.69
CA SER A 460 34.52 17.82 0.67
C SER A 460 34.04 17.51 -0.74
N VAL A 461 33.42 16.35 -0.97
CA VAL A 461 32.83 15.96 -2.26
C VAL A 461 31.62 16.84 -2.61
N VAL A 462 30.80 17.20 -1.61
CA VAL A 462 29.63 18.08 -1.80
C VAL A 462 30.04 19.54 -2.00
N THR A 463 31.16 19.97 -1.41
CA THR A 463 31.65 21.36 -1.49
C THR A 463 32.68 21.61 -2.59
N ASN A 464 33.15 20.57 -3.27
CA ASN A 464 34.09 20.67 -4.38
C ASN A 464 33.42 20.31 -5.73
N PRO A 465 32.99 21.32 -6.52
CA PRO A 465 32.33 21.11 -7.80
C PRO A 465 33.13 20.23 -8.78
N ASP A 466 34.46 20.30 -8.75
CA ASP A 466 35.32 19.51 -9.66
C ASP A 466 35.33 18.02 -9.30
N GLU A 467 35.19 17.68 -8.02
CA GLU A 467 35.14 16.30 -7.55
C GLU A 467 33.77 15.68 -7.81
N MET A 468 32.71 16.47 -7.64
CA MET A 468 31.37 16.10 -8.07
C MET A 468 31.33 15.88 -9.58
N VAL A 469 31.92 16.77 -10.40
CA VAL A 469 32.03 16.59 -11.86
C VAL A 469 32.79 15.32 -12.22
N LYS A 470 33.86 14.95 -11.50
CA LYS A 470 34.58 13.69 -11.73
C LYS A 470 33.72 12.47 -11.39
N LYS A 471 32.96 12.49 -10.30
CA LYS A 471 32.06 11.39 -9.91
C LYS A 471 30.86 11.29 -10.85
N THR A 472 30.32 12.40 -11.32
CA THR A 472 29.29 12.44 -12.36
C THR A 472 29.82 11.84 -13.66
N LYS A 473 31.04 12.21 -14.10
CA LYS A 473 31.69 11.60 -15.27
C LYS A 473 31.95 10.11 -15.10
N LEU A 474 32.26 9.64 -13.89
CA LEU A 474 32.40 8.21 -13.60
C LEU A 474 31.04 7.50 -13.68
N LEU A 475 29.97 8.10 -13.17
CA LEU A 475 28.61 7.59 -13.30
C LEU A 475 28.16 7.55 -14.77
N GLU A 476 28.40 8.61 -15.54
CA GLU A 476 28.17 8.67 -16.98
C GLU A 476 28.95 7.58 -17.72
N SER A 477 30.21 7.34 -17.35
CA SER A 477 31.04 6.29 -17.92
C SER A 477 30.55 4.88 -17.57
N LEU A 478 30.03 4.67 -16.35
CA LEU A 478 29.44 3.40 -15.94
C LEU A 478 28.10 3.14 -16.63
N VAL A 479 27.27 4.17 -16.83
CA VAL A 479 26.04 4.09 -17.62
C VAL A 479 26.38 3.77 -19.08
N LEU A 480 27.39 4.44 -19.65
CA LEU A 480 27.87 4.16 -21.01
C LEU A 480 28.41 2.72 -21.13
N ALA A 481 29.21 2.26 -20.17
CA ALA A 481 29.72 0.89 -20.15
C ALA A 481 28.59 -0.14 -20.04
N ARG A 482 27.57 0.12 -19.22
CA ARG A 482 26.36 -0.72 -19.13
C ARG A 482 25.61 -0.79 -20.46
N ASN A 483 25.45 0.35 -21.13
CA ASN A 483 24.79 0.42 -22.44
C ASN A 483 25.61 -0.32 -23.50
N LEU A 484 26.93 -0.17 -23.52
CA LEU A 484 27.82 -0.91 -24.41
C LEU A 484 27.78 -2.43 -24.15
N LEU A 485 27.67 -2.86 -22.89
CA LEU A 485 27.50 -4.27 -22.54
C LEU A 485 26.13 -4.80 -23.02
N THR A 486 25.10 -3.97 -22.93
CA THR A 486 23.75 -4.26 -23.45
C THR A 486 23.78 -4.43 -24.96
N ASP A 487 24.40 -3.49 -25.67
CA ASP A 487 24.52 -3.53 -27.13
C ASP A 487 25.40 -4.69 -27.59
N ALA A 488 26.51 -4.98 -26.90
CA ALA A 488 27.33 -6.15 -27.20
C ALA A 488 26.58 -7.47 -26.94
N THR A 489 25.79 -7.55 -25.87
CA THR A 489 24.94 -8.72 -25.57
C THR A 489 23.86 -8.88 -26.64
N ARG A 490 23.19 -7.78 -27.01
CA ARG A 490 22.18 -7.72 -28.06
C ARG A 490 22.77 -8.15 -29.40
N GLU A 491 23.89 -7.59 -29.81
CA GLU A 491 24.56 -7.95 -31.07
C GLU A 491 25.08 -9.38 -31.06
N SER A 492 25.60 -9.87 -29.93
CA SER A 492 25.97 -11.29 -29.77
C SER A 492 24.77 -12.21 -29.99
N LEU A 493 23.62 -11.88 -29.39
CA LEU A 493 22.36 -12.64 -29.57
C LEU A 493 21.83 -12.54 -31.01
N LYS A 494 21.94 -11.39 -31.67
CA LYS A 494 21.53 -11.21 -33.08
C LYS A 494 22.42 -11.97 -34.05
N GLN A 495 23.73 -11.99 -33.82
CA GLN A 495 24.70 -12.66 -34.70
C GLN A 495 24.64 -14.17 -34.56
N ARG A 496 24.27 -14.68 -33.38
CA ARG A 496 24.17 -16.10 -33.09
C ARG A 496 22.88 -16.40 -32.33
N PRO A 497 21.71 -16.37 -33.00
CA PRO A 497 20.47 -16.88 -32.43
C PRO A 497 20.58 -18.41 -32.39
N ASP A 498 21.38 -18.91 -31.46
CA ASP A 498 21.54 -20.33 -31.19
C ASP A 498 20.40 -20.74 -30.25
N ASP A 499 19.59 -21.70 -30.66
CA ASP A 499 18.51 -22.28 -29.85
C ASP A 499 19.02 -22.72 -28.46
N THR A 500 20.29 -23.10 -28.35
CA THR A 500 20.96 -23.45 -27.10
C THR A 500 21.03 -22.26 -26.14
N VAL A 501 21.26 -21.05 -26.64
CA VAL A 501 21.32 -19.82 -25.82
C VAL A 501 19.94 -19.49 -25.26
N PHE A 502 18.90 -19.54 -26.09
CA PHE A 502 17.52 -19.29 -25.64
C PHE A 502 17.01 -20.39 -24.71
N ALA A 503 17.37 -21.65 -24.94
CA ALA A 503 17.09 -22.75 -24.02
C ALA A 503 17.75 -22.54 -22.64
N THR A 504 19.01 -22.08 -22.63
CA THR A 504 19.74 -21.75 -21.39
C THR A 504 19.07 -20.59 -20.64
N LEU A 505 18.67 -19.54 -21.36
CA LEU A 505 17.92 -18.41 -20.80
C LEU A 505 16.58 -18.85 -20.21
N LYS A 506 15.85 -19.74 -20.89
CA LYS A 506 14.58 -20.29 -20.38
C LYS A 506 14.79 -21.10 -19.10
N GLN A 507 15.85 -21.91 -19.04
CA GLN A 507 16.22 -22.66 -17.83
C GLN A 507 16.63 -21.72 -16.68
N GLU A 508 17.41 -20.68 -16.97
CA GLU A 508 17.81 -19.67 -16.01
C GLU A 508 16.60 -18.90 -15.47
N ALA A 509 15.69 -18.47 -16.33
CA ALA A 509 14.48 -17.74 -15.94
C ALA A 509 13.57 -18.61 -15.05
N THR A 510 13.45 -19.90 -15.39
CA THR A 510 12.72 -20.88 -14.59
C THR A 510 13.34 -21.02 -13.20
N ARG A 511 14.67 -21.07 -13.10
CA ARG A 511 15.40 -21.14 -11.83
C ARG A 511 15.25 -19.88 -10.99
N LEU A 512 15.17 -18.70 -11.62
CA LEU A 512 14.99 -17.43 -10.91
C LEU A 512 13.63 -17.36 -10.23
N GLY A 513 12.57 -17.91 -10.83
CA GLY A 513 11.27 -18.09 -10.18
C GLY A 513 10.69 -16.81 -9.56
N GLY A 514 10.87 -15.67 -10.22
CA GLY A 514 10.42 -14.35 -9.73
C GLY A 514 11.40 -13.60 -8.82
N LYS A 515 12.58 -14.16 -8.52
CA LYS A 515 13.63 -13.45 -7.76
C LYS A 515 14.24 -12.30 -8.58
N ALA A 516 14.64 -11.24 -7.88
CA ALA A 516 15.19 -10.03 -8.49
C ALA A 516 16.45 -10.42 -9.28
N PRO A 517 16.45 -10.23 -10.60
CA PRO A 517 17.68 -10.34 -11.34
C PRO A 517 18.63 -9.24 -10.81
N ASP A 518 19.92 -9.51 -10.76
CA ASP A 518 20.88 -8.41 -10.72
C ASP A 518 20.74 -7.57 -12.01
N ALA A 519 21.33 -6.37 -12.02
CA ALA A 519 21.24 -5.47 -13.16
C ALA A 519 21.77 -6.08 -14.49
N VAL A 520 22.68 -7.06 -14.41
CA VAL A 520 23.24 -7.76 -15.58
C VAL A 520 22.19 -8.72 -16.15
N VAL A 521 21.51 -9.47 -15.29
CA VAL A 521 20.45 -10.41 -15.68
C VAL A 521 19.25 -9.66 -16.29
N ASP A 522 18.88 -8.49 -15.77
CA ASP A 522 17.84 -7.63 -16.36
C ASP A 522 18.16 -7.26 -17.83
N THR A 523 19.37 -6.74 -18.04
CA THR A 523 19.89 -6.36 -19.35
C THR A 523 19.85 -7.52 -20.35
N LYS A 524 20.24 -8.72 -19.89
CA LYS A 524 20.25 -9.94 -20.68
C LYS A 524 18.85 -10.34 -21.16
N TYR A 525 17.84 -10.32 -20.29
CA TYR A 525 16.47 -10.69 -20.68
C TYR A 525 15.80 -9.66 -21.59
N ARG A 526 16.06 -8.36 -21.40
CA ARG A 526 15.56 -7.34 -22.33
C ARG A 526 16.09 -7.56 -23.74
N ALA A 527 17.40 -7.79 -23.87
CA ALA A 527 18.02 -8.11 -25.16
C ALA A 527 17.46 -9.42 -25.74
N ALA A 528 17.25 -10.44 -24.90
CA ALA A 528 16.66 -11.70 -25.34
C ALA A 528 15.22 -11.54 -25.83
N ILE A 529 14.39 -10.73 -25.15
CA ILE A 529 13.02 -10.44 -25.57
C ILE A 529 13.02 -9.74 -26.93
N GLU A 530 13.86 -8.72 -27.09
CA GLU A 530 13.95 -7.98 -28.34
C GLU A 530 14.41 -8.86 -29.51
N VAL A 531 15.45 -9.67 -29.32
CA VAL A 531 16.00 -10.52 -30.38
C VAL A 531 15.08 -11.70 -30.70
N GLN A 532 14.57 -12.40 -29.68
CA GLN A 532 13.76 -13.60 -29.89
C GLN A 532 12.36 -13.29 -30.37
N PHE A 533 11.75 -12.21 -29.87
CA PHE A 533 10.34 -11.89 -30.12
C PHE A 533 10.12 -10.68 -31.02
N GLY A 534 11.17 -9.91 -31.35
CA GLY A 534 11.04 -8.73 -32.20
C GLY A 534 10.28 -7.58 -31.52
N VAL A 535 10.25 -7.55 -30.18
CA VAL A 535 9.50 -6.57 -29.38
C VAL A 535 10.46 -5.73 -28.54
N ASN A 536 10.36 -4.41 -28.67
CA ASN A 536 11.13 -3.48 -27.84
C ASN A 536 10.55 -3.44 -26.42
N LEU A 537 11.28 -3.95 -25.44
CA LEU A 537 10.90 -3.86 -24.03
C LEU A 537 11.45 -2.57 -23.40
N ARG A 538 10.56 -1.62 -23.14
CA ARG A 538 10.86 -0.41 -22.37
C ARG A 538 10.41 -0.63 -20.94
N VAL A 539 11.22 -0.24 -19.97
CA VAL A 539 10.89 -0.39 -18.54
C VAL A 539 11.20 0.94 -17.89
N GLU A 540 10.27 1.44 -17.10
CA GLU A 540 10.47 2.70 -16.38
C GLU A 540 11.62 2.58 -15.38
N GLU A 541 12.28 3.71 -15.14
CA GLU A 541 13.28 3.84 -14.09
C GLU A 541 12.59 3.60 -12.73
N ASN A 542 13.24 2.84 -11.84
CA ASN A 542 12.76 2.50 -10.50
C ASN A 542 11.68 1.40 -10.40
N ILE A 543 11.38 0.71 -11.50
CA ILE A 543 10.48 -0.44 -11.45
C ILE A 543 11.21 -1.70 -11.06
N ASP A 544 10.50 -2.52 -10.30
CA ASP A 544 10.92 -3.86 -9.95
C ASP A 544 11.08 -4.76 -11.19
N THR A 545 12.33 -5.05 -11.55
CA THR A 545 12.70 -5.87 -12.71
C THR A 545 12.58 -7.38 -12.46
N ARG A 546 12.13 -7.81 -11.26
CA ARG A 546 11.82 -9.21 -10.92
C ARG A 546 10.97 -9.93 -11.95
N MET A 547 10.09 -9.19 -12.60
CA MET A 547 9.09 -9.73 -13.50
C MET A 547 9.61 -9.95 -14.92
N ILE A 548 10.78 -9.41 -15.28
CA ILE A 548 11.29 -9.49 -16.66
C ILE A 548 11.70 -10.92 -17.07
N PRO A 549 12.37 -11.73 -16.22
CA PRO A 549 12.56 -13.16 -16.51
C PRO A 549 11.21 -13.90 -16.67
N LYS A 550 10.21 -13.55 -15.86
CA LYS A 550 8.86 -14.16 -15.94
C LYS A 550 8.13 -13.75 -17.21
N LEU A 551 8.26 -12.49 -17.63
CA LEU A 551 7.78 -12.00 -18.92
C LEU A 551 8.40 -12.81 -20.05
N TYR A 552 9.74 -12.95 -20.05
CA TYR A 552 10.45 -13.76 -21.04
C TYR A 552 9.92 -15.20 -21.12
N LEU A 553 9.66 -15.86 -19.98
CA LEU A 553 9.06 -17.20 -19.95
C LEU A 553 7.66 -17.24 -20.54
N LEU A 554 6.80 -16.25 -20.22
CA LEU A 554 5.45 -16.17 -20.77
C LEU A 554 5.47 -15.93 -22.28
N LEU A 555 6.29 -15.02 -22.77
CA LEU A 555 6.44 -14.80 -24.21
C LEU A 555 7.03 -16.03 -24.92
N SER A 556 7.88 -16.81 -24.24
CA SER A 556 8.40 -18.08 -24.73
C SER A 556 7.38 -19.23 -24.70
N SER A 557 6.18 -19.01 -24.15
CA SER A 557 5.10 -20.01 -24.11
C SER A 557 4.18 -19.93 -25.33
N VAL A 558 4.22 -18.83 -26.06
CA VAL A 558 3.47 -18.61 -27.31
C VAL A 558 4.38 -18.81 -28.53
N PRO A 559 3.84 -19.10 -29.72
CA PRO A 559 4.62 -19.14 -30.95
C PRO A 559 5.36 -17.82 -31.18
N ALA A 560 6.62 -17.89 -31.60
CA ALA A 560 7.42 -16.68 -31.81
C ALA A 560 6.79 -15.73 -32.85
N SER A 561 6.10 -16.26 -33.85
CA SER A 561 5.39 -15.48 -34.87
C SER A 561 4.18 -14.71 -34.31
N HIS A 562 3.60 -15.17 -33.20
CA HIS A 562 2.56 -14.42 -32.48
C HIS A 562 3.15 -13.18 -31.80
N MET A 563 4.44 -13.16 -31.50
CA MET A 563 5.10 -12.00 -30.90
C MET A 563 5.76 -11.08 -31.93
N LYS A 564 6.32 -11.66 -33.01
CA LYS A 564 6.97 -10.93 -34.11
C LYS A 564 5.98 -10.28 -35.08
N ASN A 565 4.69 -10.36 -34.79
CA ASN A 565 3.64 -9.86 -35.66
C ASN A 565 3.76 -8.33 -35.90
N LYS A 566 3.13 -7.83 -36.96
CA LYS A 566 3.21 -6.40 -37.34
C LYS A 566 2.45 -5.45 -36.40
N SER A 567 1.61 -5.99 -35.52
CA SER A 567 0.68 -5.32 -34.61
C SER A 567 1.20 -5.25 -33.16
N LEU A 568 2.34 -5.88 -32.87
CA LEU A 568 3.09 -5.71 -31.62
C LEU A 568 4.53 -5.32 -31.94
N LYS A 569 4.96 -4.19 -31.37
CA LYS A 569 6.31 -3.65 -31.57
C LYS A 569 6.98 -3.24 -30.26
N THR A 570 6.20 -2.84 -29.27
CA THR A 570 6.72 -2.37 -27.99
C THR A 570 5.94 -3.00 -26.83
N ILE A 571 6.63 -3.28 -25.73
CA ILE A 571 6.05 -3.49 -24.41
C ILE A 571 6.62 -2.40 -23.50
N ASP A 572 5.75 -1.55 -22.95
CA ASP A 572 6.10 -0.60 -21.90
C ASP A 572 5.75 -1.24 -20.55
N TYR A 573 6.77 -1.55 -19.74
CA TYR A 573 6.62 -2.15 -18.43
C TYR A 573 6.71 -1.12 -17.31
N GLY A 574 5.56 -0.96 -16.66
CA GLY A 574 5.22 -0.14 -15.50
C GLY A 574 5.39 1.35 -15.61
N ARG A 575 5.67 1.87 -16.81
CA ARG A 575 5.33 3.24 -17.17
C ARG A 575 3.84 3.42 -16.90
N GLU A 576 3.50 4.08 -15.80
CA GLU A 576 2.11 4.24 -15.38
C GLU A 576 1.30 4.79 -16.57
N PRO A 577 0.40 3.99 -17.14
CA PRO A 577 -0.49 4.49 -18.14
C PRO A 577 -1.40 5.55 -17.49
N PRO A 578 -1.93 6.50 -18.26
CA PRO A 578 -2.88 7.50 -17.74
C PRO A 578 -4.09 6.87 -17.02
N SER A 579 -4.38 5.61 -17.35
CA SER A 579 -5.36 4.76 -16.69
C SER A 579 -4.62 3.65 -15.92
N ALA A 580 -4.96 3.44 -14.65
CA ALA A 580 -4.38 2.41 -13.77
C ALA A 580 -4.66 0.93 -14.20
N VAL A 581 -4.82 0.67 -15.49
CA VAL A 581 -5.12 -0.63 -16.09
C VAL A 581 -4.07 -0.99 -17.15
N ASN A 582 -3.78 -2.28 -17.28
CA ASN A 582 -2.98 -2.80 -18.38
C ASN A 582 -3.81 -2.72 -19.68
N TYR A 583 -3.16 -2.47 -20.82
CA TYR A 583 -3.86 -2.45 -22.10
C TYR A 583 -2.95 -2.70 -23.30
N TYR A 584 -3.57 -3.17 -24.37
CA TYR A 584 -3.06 -3.13 -25.73
C TYR A 584 -3.61 -1.91 -26.48
N ARG A 585 -2.73 -1.19 -27.18
CA ARG A 585 -3.08 -0.04 -28.02
C ARG A 585 -2.70 -0.33 -29.48
N SER A 586 -3.69 -0.78 -30.26
CA SER A 586 -3.51 -1.14 -31.68
C SER A 586 -2.82 -0.04 -32.50
N SER A 587 -3.21 1.22 -32.33
CA SER A 587 -2.63 2.36 -33.08
C SER A 587 -1.12 2.55 -32.87
N GLU A 588 -0.61 2.18 -31.70
CA GLU A 588 0.81 2.30 -31.33
C GLU A 588 1.56 0.97 -31.37
N LYS A 589 0.83 -0.14 -31.58
CA LYS A 589 1.38 -1.50 -31.58
C LYS A 589 2.13 -1.78 -30.27
N LEU A 590 1.51 -1.35 -29.17
CA LEU A 590 2.10 -1.25 -27.85
C LEU A 590 1.24 -2.02 -26.87
N ILE A 591 1.88 -2.83 -26.03
CA ILE A 591 1.29 -3.29 -24.77
C ILE A 591 1.87 -2.42 -23.65
N SER A 592 1.01 -1.88 -22.81
CA SER A 592 1.41 -1.14 -21.61
C SER A 592 0.96 -1.89 -20.39
N PHE A 593 1.93 -2.22 -19.54
CA PHE A 593 1.69 -2.81 -18.23
C PHE A 593 1.92 -1.76 -17.15
N ASN A 594 1.09 -1.76 -16.13
CA ASN A 594 1.41 -1.10 -14.86
C ASN A 594 2.52 -1.86 -14.12
N ALA A 595 3.08 -1.24 -13.08
CA ALA A 595 3.86 -1.95 -12.08
C ALA A 595 2.94 -2.97 -11.37
N MET A 596 2.80 -4.16 -11.95
CA MET A 596 1.98 -5.23 -11.39
C MET A 596 2.78 -5.87 -10.25
N PRO A 597 2.33 -5.76 -8.99
CA PRO A 597 2.98 -6.48 -7.90
C PRO A 597 2.94 -7.97 -8.22
N GLU A 598 4.01 -8.69 -7.87
CA GLU A 598 4.04 -10.16 -7.95
C GLU A 598 3.06 -10.81 -6.96
N ASN A 599 2.23 -10.04 -6.23
CA ASN A 599 1.31 -10.65 -5.30
C ASN A 599 0.48 -11.67 -6.10
N ASN A 600 0.62 -12.92 -5.69
CA ASN A 600 -0.04 -14.10 -6.25
C ASN A 600 -1.54 -14.04 -5.94
N ASN A 601 -2.16 -12.89 -6.14
CA ASN A 601 -3.60 -12.75 -6.28
C ASN A 601 -3.91 -13.50 -7.56
N ASN A 602 -4.02 -14.81 -7.40
CA ASN A 602 -4.52 -15.63 -8.45
C ASN A 602 -5.95 -15.15 -8.69
N GLU A 603 -6.22 -14.78 -9.92
CA GLU A 603 -7.58 -14.54 -10.31
C GLU A 603 -8.25 -15.88 -10.55
N ALA A 604 -9.42 -16.02 -9.95
CA ALA A 604 -10.30 -17.12 -10.26
C ALA A 604 -10.98 -16.79 -11.59
N TYR A 605 -10.49 -17.37 -12.67
CA TYR A 605 -11.25 -17.45 -13.91
C TYR A 605 -12.35 -18.47 -13.67
N LYS A 606 -13.57 -17.96 -13.57
CA LYS A 606 -14.76 -18.76 -13.37
C LYS A 606 -15.38 -18.99 -14.74
N PRO A 607 -15.06 -20.09 -15.44
CA PRO A 607 -15.80 -20.41 -16.63
C PRO A 607 -17.27 -20.61 -16.24
N ASP A 608 -18.18 -20.21 -17.12
CA ASP A 608 -19.63 -20.40 -16.93
C ASP A 608 -19.96 -21.89 -16.76
N GLN A 609 -19.08 -22.76 -17.26
CA GLN A 609 -19.17 -24.20 -17.13
C GLN A 609 -17.82 -24.77 -16.67
N GLY A 610 -17.85 -25.59 -15.62
CA GLY A 610 -16.66 -26.27 -15.10
C GLY A 610 -16.11 -25.65 -13.83
N ASN A 611 -14.91 -26.11 -13.45
CA ASN A 611 -14.25 -25.66 -12.24
C ASN A 611 -13.54 -24.33 -12.49
N SER A 612 -13.67 -23.40 -11.54
CA SER A 612 -12.84 -22.20 -11.50
C SER A 612 -11.38 -22.56 -11.62
N VAL A 613 -10.68 -21.94 -12.57
CA VAL A 613 -9.23 -22.08 -12.73
C VAL A 613 -8.55 -20.88 -12.09
N SER A 614 -7.62 -21.18 -11.18
CA SER A 614 -6.80 -20.18 -10.51
C SER A 614 -5.59 -19.89 -11.41
N VAL A 615 -5.44 -18.66 -11.88
CA VAL A 615 -4.31 -18.22 -12.71
C VAL A 615 -3.66 -16.98 -12.11
N SER A 616 -2.34 -16.85 -12.30
CA SER A 616 -1.61 -15.64 -11.93
C SER A 616 -2.16 -14.45 -12.71
N TYR A 617 -2.65 -13.40 -12.02
CA TYR A 617 -3.15 -12.18 -12.66
C TYR A 617 -2.16 -11.63 -13.69
N TYR A 618 -0.90 -11.53 -13.30
CA TYR A 618 0.19 -11.11 -14.19
C TYR A 618 0.23 -11.92 -15.49
N SER A 619 0.15 -13.25 -15.36
CA SER A 619 0.29 -14.15 -16.51
C SER A 619 -0.93 -14.12 -17.42
N ALA A 620 -2.12 -14.08 -16.83
CA ALA A 620 -3.37 -14.01 -17.58
C ALA A 620 -3.48 -12.67 -18.32
N THR A 621 -3.24 -11.56 -17.62
CA THR A 621 -3.27 -10.22 -18.23
C THR A 621 -2.19 -10.06 -19.31
N THR A 622 -0.95 -10.51 -19.08
CA THR A 622 0.08 -10.44 -20.12
C THR A 622 -0.32 -11.19 -21.38
N LEU A 623 -0.84 -12.42 -21.25
CA LEU A 623 -1.25 -13.20 -22.41
C LEU A 623 -2.55 -12.68 -23.04
N HIS A 624 -3.43 -12.06 -22.27
CA HIS A 624 -4.61 -11.35 -22.75
C HIS A 624 -4.20 -10.20 -23.69
N GLU A 625 -3.27 -9.34 -23.26
CA GLU A 625 -2.79 -8.25 -24.12
C GLU A 625 -2.05 -8.75 -25.38
N VAL A 626 -1.31 -9.87 -25.26
CA VAL A 626 -0.73 -10.54 -26.44
C VAL A 626 -1.84 -11.04 -27.36
N GLY A 627 -2.92 -11.62 -26.81
CA GLY A 627 -4.09 -12.07 -27.55
C GLY A 627 -4.72 -10.96 -28.39
N HIS A 628 -4.89 -9.76 -27.84
CA HIS A 628 -5.34 -8.59 -28.60
C HIS A 628 -4.42 -8.27 -29.79
N SER A 629 -3.10 -8.33 -29.59
CA SER A 629 -2.15 -8.08 -30.67
C SER A 629 -2.19 -9.14 -31.78
N VAL A 630 -2.48 -10.39 -31.43
CA VAL A 630 -2.63 -11.49 -32.39
C VAL A 630 -3.94 -11.34 -33.16
N ASP A 631 -5.03 -10.96 -32.49
CA ASP A 631 -6.31 -10.67 -33.15
C ASP A 631 -6.16 -9.53 -34.16
N ASP A 632 -5.53 -8.42 -33.77
CA ASP A 632 -5.26 -7.26 -34.64
C ASP A 632 -4.38 -7.64 -35.84
N ALA A 633 -3.34 -8.46 -35.63
CA ALA A 633 -2.47 -8.91 -36.72
C ALA A 633 -3.21 -9.79 -37.74
N LEU A 634 -4.10 -10.66 -37.26
CA LEU A 634 -4.80 -11.64 -38.09
C LEU A 634 -6.11 -11.10 -38.67
N GLY A 635 -6.69 -10.07 -38.05
CA GLY A 635 -8.09 -9.68 -38.18
C GLY A 635 -9.00 -10.88 -37.90
N TYR A 636 -8.74 -11.62 -36.82
CA TYR A 636 -9.37 -12.92 -36.61
C TYR A 636 -10.84 -12.74 -36.24
N MET A 637 -11.15 -11.91 -35.24
CA MET A 637 -12.51 -11.65 -34.83
C MET A 637 -13.29 -10.89 -35.88
N ASP A 638 -12.70 -9.93 -36.60
CA ASP A 638 -13.39 -9.26 -37.73
C ASP A 638 -13.96 -10.25 -38.76
N LYS A 639 -13.26 -11.37 -39.00
CA LYS A 639 -13.67 -12.40 -39.96
C LYS A 639 -14.61 -13.45 -39.40
N ASN A 640 -14.50 -13.74 -38.10
CA ASN A 640 -15.14 -14.91 -37.49
C ASN A 640 -16.24 -14.55 -36.48
N MET A 641 -16.27 -13.34 -35.94
CA MET A 641 -17.11 -12.98 -34.81
C MET A 641 -18.59 -13.23 -35.06
N ALA A 642 -19.07 -13.07 -36.30
CA ALA A 642 -20.46 -13.29 -36.68
C ALA A 642 -20.89 -14.77 -36.71
N LYS A 643 -19.95 -15.73 -36.63
CA LYS A 643 -20.26 -17.16 -36.60
C LYS A 643 -20.71 -17.58 -35.21
N ASP A 644 -21.67 -18.51 -35.14
CA ASP A 644 -22.24 -18.99 -33.88
C ASP A 644 -21.18 -19.60 -32.95
N ASP A 645 -20.22 -20.35 -33.49
CA ASP A 645 -19.11 -20.95 -32.73
C ASP A 645 -18.09 -19.91 -32.20
N HIS A 646 -18.23 -18.64 -32.60
CA HIS A 646 -17.46 -17.50 -32.11
C HIS A 646 -18.32 -16.51 -31.30
N GLY A 647 -19.54 -16.90 -30.95
CA GLY A 647 -20.49 -16.08 -30.19
C GLY A 647 -21.49 -15.30 -31.02
N GLY A 648 -21.37 -15.33 -32.35
CA GLY A 648 -22.29 -14.67 -33.27
C GLY A 648 -22.42 -13.17 -33.01
N TRP A 649 -21.31 -12.48 -32.75
CA TRP A 649 -21.23 -11.06 -32.43
C TRP A 649 -21.61 -10.15 -33.60
N LYS A 650 -22.09 -8.96 -33.25
CA LYS A 650 -22.27 -7.78 -34.11
C LYS A 650 -21.72 -6.59 -33.34
N GLY A 651 -20.72 -5.91 -33.90
CA GLY A 651 -20.07 -4.74 -33.27
C GLY A 651 -20.59 -3.39 -33.76
N ASP A 652 -21.59 -3.41 -34.64
CA ASP A 652 -22.14 -2.25 -35.35
C ASP A 652 -23.61 -2.00 -35.00
N GLU A 653 -24.03 -2.40 -33.80
CA GLU A 653 -25.39 -2.11 -33.35
C GLU A 653 -25.57 -0.60 -33.14
N THR A 654 -26.79 -0.13 -33.36
CA THR A 654 -27.16 1.27 -33.16
C THR A 654 -28.12 1.35 -31.98
N LEU A 655 -28.20 2.52 -31.33
CA LEU A 655 -29.20 2.74 -30.29
C LEU A 655 -30.63 2.42 -30.78
N ASP A 656 -30.92 2.71 -32.06
CA ASP A 656 -32.20 2.41 -32.69
C ASP A 656 -32.44 0.91 -32.89
N SER A 657 -31.43 0.13 -33.30
CA SER A 657 -31.55 -1.32 -33.46
C SER A 657 -31.68 -2.03 -32.11
N VAL A 658 -30.96 -1.55 -31.09
CA VAL A 658 -31.05 -2.07 -29.70
C VAL A 658 -32.42 -1.78 -29.10
N ALA A 659 -32.91 -0.54 -29.18
CA ALA A 659 -34.24 -0.19 -28.69
C ALA A 659 -35.35 -0.98 -29.38
N GLU A 660 -35.23 -1.18 -30.70
CA GLU A 660 -36.15 -2.01 -31.47
C GLU A 660 -36.13 -3.48 -31.02
N ALA A 661 -34.95 -4.03 -30.74
CA ALA A 661 -34.80 -5.41 -30.29
C ALA A 661 -35.48 -5.67 -28.94
N PHE A 662 -35.24 -4.79 -27.95
CA PHE A 662 -35.93 -4.85 -26.65
C PHE A 662 -37.45 -4.65 -26.79
N GLY A 663 -37.86 -3.74 -27.68
CA GLY A 663 -39.25 -3.51 -28.03
C GLY A 663 -39.96 -4.77 -28.53
N LYS A 664 -39.39 -5.41 -29.55
CA LYS A 664 -39.92 -6.63 -30.18
C LYS A 664 -39.81 -7.88 -29.31
N ALA A 665 -38.94 -7.90 -28.31
CA ALA A 665 -38.85 -8.97 -27.32
C ALA A 665 -40.05 -9.04 -26.34
N GLY A 666 -41.18 -8.43 -26.69
CA GLY A 666 -42.43 -8.48 -25.95
C GLY A 666 -42.81 -7.20 -25.23
N PHE A 667 -41.91 -6.21 -25.12
CA PHE A 667 -42.22 -4.93 -24.47
C PHE A 667 -43.34 -4.18 -25.19
N TYR A 668 -43.30 -4.11 -26.53
CA TYR A 668 -44.38 -3.51 -27.31
C TYR A 668 -45.69 -4.27 -27.10
N GLY A 669 -45.68 -5.59 -27.25
CA GLY A 669 -46.88 -6.42 -27.07
C GLY A 669 -47.50 -6.33 -25.67
N ARG A 670 -46.72 -6.05 -24.62
CA ARG A 670 -47.25 -5.86 -23.26
C ARG A 670 -47.97 -4.52 -23.08
N HIS A 671 -47.57 -3.46 -23.78
CA HIS A 671 -48.03 -2.10 -23.48
C HIS A 671 -48.93 -1.49 -24.57
N THR A 672 -48.80 -1.90 -25.84
CA THR A 672 -49.66 -1.38 -26.92
C THR A 672 -51.14 -1.73 -26.78
N PRO A 673 -51.56 -2.91 -26.23
CA PRO A 673 -52.98 -3.18 -25.95
C PRO A 673 -53.60 -2.26 -24.90
N HIS A 674 -52.79 -1.40 -24.27
CA HIS A 674 -53.19 -0.51 -23.19
C HIS A 674 -53.02 0.98 -23.56
N GLY A 675 -53.01 1.29 -24.86
CA GLY A 675 -53.06 2.65 -25.38
C GLY A 675 -51.69 3.33 -25.60
N ALA A 676 -50.58 2.67 -25.25
CA ALA A 676 -49.25 3.14 -25.58
C ALA A 676 -48.98 2.95 -27.09
N THR A 677 -48.32 3.92 -27.73
CA THR A 677 -47.86 3.76 -29.12
C THR A 677 -46.47 3.15 -29.17
N GLU A 678 -46.18 2.33 -30.20
CA GLU A 678 -44.82 1.78 -30.38
C GLU A 678 -43.77 2.87 -30.54
N ALA A 679 -44.11 3.99 -31.19
CA ALA A 679 -43.21 5.12 -31.37
C ALA A 679 -42.77 5.74 -30.03
N ASP A 680 -43.71 5.97 -29.11
CA ASP A 680 -43.39 6.48 -27.77
C ASP A 680 -42.67 5.43 -26.92
N LEU A 681 -43.07 4.17 -26.98
CA LEU A 681 -42.37 3.07 -26.29
C LEU A 681 -40.92 2.96 -26.76
N LYS A 682 -40.67 3.05 -28.08
CA LYS A 682 -39.31 3.07 -28.64
C LYS A 682 -38.52 4.27 -28.16
N LYS A 683 -39.10 5.48 -28.16
CA LYS A 683 -38.44 6.68 -27.61
C LYS A 683 -38.06 6.50 -26.14
N LEU A 684 -38.93 5.91 -25.32
CA LEU A 684 -38.62 5.60 -23.92
C LEU A 684 -37.44 4.63 -23.81
N LEU A 685 -37.44 3.55 -24.59
CA LEU A 685 -36.33 2.58 -24.58
C LEU A 685 -35.00 3.22 -25.02
N LYS A 686 -35.02 4.09 -26.03
CA LYS A 686 -33.83 4.86 -26.45
C LYS A 686 -33.31 5.74 -25.32
N ALA A 687 -34.19 6.51 -24.67
CA ALA A 687 -33.80 7.35 -23.55
C ALA A 687 -33.17 6.53 -22.41
N ALA A 688 -33.74 5.35 -22.11
CA ALA A 688 -33.19 4.43 -21.11
C ALA A 688 -31.80 3.89 -21.49
N LEU A 689 -31.59 3.55 -22.76
CA LEU A 689 -30.28 3.15 -23.30
C LEU A 689 -29.26 4.31 -23.31
N GLU A 690 -29.73 5.56 -23.37
CA GLU A 690 -28.93 6.76 -23.15
C GLU A 690 -28.70 7.06 -21.67
N GLY A 691 -29.30 6.28 -20.76
CA GLY A 691 -29.10 6.37 -19.32
C GLY A 691 -30.10 7.23 -18.57
N THR A 692 -31.19 7.62 -19.22
CA THR A 692 -32.18 8.54 -18.66
C THR A 692 -33.58 7.94 -18.72
N ILE A 693 -34.39 8.20 -17.71
CA ILE A 693 -35.84 7.99 -17.79
C ILE A 693 -36.44 9.40 -17.84
N PRO A 694 -37.06 9.81 -18.95
CA PRO A 694 -37.68 11.13 -19.06
C PRO A 694 -38.72 11.35 -17.96
N ASP A 695 -39.09 12.60 -17.68
CA ASP A 695 -40.19 12.86 -16.76
C ASP A 695 -41.53 12.38 -17.33
N LYS A 696 -42.48 12.10 -16.43
CA LYS A 696 -43.85 11.76 -16.83
C LYS A 696 -44.44 12.90 -17.68
N PRO A 697 -44.98 12.61 -18.88
CA PRO A 697 -45.57 13.63 -19.73
C PRO A 697 -46.74 14.37 -19.06
N ALA A 698 -46.78 15.69 -19.20
CA ALA A 698 -47.82 16.53 -18.61
C ALA A 698 -49.21 16.24 -19.21
N THR A 699 -49.27 16.04 -20.53
CA THR A 699 -50.48 15.73 -21.31
C THR A 699 -50.28 14.48 -22.16
N ASP A 700 -51.37 13.91 -22.67
CA ASP A 700 -51.39 12.80 -23.62
C ASP A 700 -50.92 13.21 -25.03
N THR A 701 -50.95 14.50 -25.35
CA THR A 701 -50.44 15.09 -26.60
C THR A 701 -48.95 15.49 -26.56
N ALA A 702 -48.33 15.50 -25.38
CA ALA A 702 -46.91 15.78 -25.24
C ALA A 702 -46.03 14.63 -25.78
N ALA A 703 -44.72 14.84 -25.90
CA ALA A 703 -43.80 13.75 -26.22
C ALA A 703 -43.92 12.63 -25.17
N LEU A 704 -43.95 11.36 -25.63
CA LEU A 704 -44.27 10.19 -24.79
C LEU A 704 -45.69 10.19 -24.22
N GLY A 705 -46.56 11.09 -24.65
CA GLY A 705 -47.88 11.33 -24.07
C GLY A 705 -48.77 10.09 -24.04
N SER A 706 -48.63 9.17 -25.01
CA SER A 706 -49.38 7.91 -25.01
C SER A 706 -49.04 6.99 -23.83
N LEU A 707 -47.89 7.20 -23.17
CA LEU A 707 -47.43 6.43 -22.01
C LEU A 707 -48.00 6.97 -20.69
N ARG A 708 -48.51 8.21 -20.68
CA ARG A 708 -48.83 8.98 -19.46
C ARG A 708 -49.72 8.24 -18.46
N ASN A 709 -50.79 7.61 -18.94
CA ASN A 709 -51.80 6.96 -18.08
C ASN A 709 -51.26 5.70 -17.40
N ARG A 710 -50.17 5.12 -17.92
CA ARG A 710 -49.53 3.92 -17.38
C ARG A 710 -48.05 4.14 -17.07
N TRP A 711 -47.65 5.40 -16.90
CA TRP A 711 -46.26 5.80 -16.78
C TRP A 711 -45.46 4.90 -15.82
N ARG A 712 -45.90 4.77 -14.56
CA ARG A 712 -45.24 3.95 -13.54
C ARG A 712 -45.15 2.47 -13.92
N ALA A 713 -46.18 1.91 -14.54
CA ALA A 713 -46.19 0.51 -14.96
C ALA A 713 -45.25 0.25 -16.16
N ILE A 714 -45.14 1.22 -17.07
CA ILE A 714 -44.27 1.13 -18.24
C ILE A 714 -42.80 1.36 -17.84
N THR A 715 -42.51 2.40 -17.07
CA THR A 715 -41.13 2.70 -16.61
C THR A 715 -40.63 1.72 -15.57
N GLY A 716 -41.53 1.07 -14.83
CA GLY A 716 -41.21 -0.03 -13.90
C GLY A 716 -41.09 -1.40 -14.57
N ASP A 717 -41.28 -1.52 -15.89
CA ASP A 717 -41.12 -2.78 -16.62
C ASP A 717 -39.63 -3.21 -16.61
N ALA A 718 -39.40 -4.50 -16.42
CA ALA A 718 -38.04 -5.07 -16.38
C ALA A 718 -37.22 -4.77 -17.64
N THR A 719 -37.86 -4.61 -18.81
CA THR A 719 -37.17 -4.21 -20.05
C THR A 719 -36.55 -2.82 -19.96
N VAL A 720 -37.20 -1.86 -19.29
CA VAL A 720 -36.63 -0.52 -19.08
C VAL A 720 -35.41 -0.58 -18.16
N SER A 721 -35.48 -1.39 -17.09
CA SER A 721 -34.34 -1.65 -16.21
C SER A 721 -33.18 -2.34 -16.95
N ALA A 722 -33.47 -3.30 -17.83
CA ALA A 722 -32.47 -3.96 -18.66
C ALA A 722 -31.75 -2.96 -19.58
N CYS A 723 -32.48 -2.05 -20.25
CA CYS A 723 -31.87 -0.98 -21.06
C CYS A 723 -30.89 -0.11 -20.25
N LEU A 724 -31.25 0.28 -19.03
CA LEU A 724 -30.37 1.07 -18.16
C LEU A 724 -29.10 0.27 -17.78
N LYS A 725 -29.25 -1.02 -17.48
CA LYS A 725 -28.15 -1.92 -17.11
C LYS A 725 -27.24 -2.30 -18.29
N ALA A 726 -27.72 -2.15 -19.52
CA ALA A 726 -26.99 -2.50 -20.74
C ALA A 726 -25.83 -1.52 -21.06
N ARG A 727 -25.73 -0.40 -20.34
CA ARG A 727 -24.77 0.69 -20.62
C ARG A 727 -23.39 0.43 -20.04
N THR A 728 -22.34 0.92 -20.68
CA THR A 728 -20.95 0.66 -20.28
C THR A 728 -20.64 1.14 -18.86
N ASP A 729 -21.27 2.24 -18.40
CA ASP A 729 -21.10 2.78 -17.05
C ASP A 729 -21.74 1.90 -15.96
N LYS A 730 -22.60 0.97 -16.38
CA LYS A 730 -23.19 -0.08 -15.53
C LYS A 730 -22.49 -1.42 -15.66
N SER A 731 -21.39 -1.50 -16.42
CA SER A 731 -20.52 -2.66 -16.45
C SER A 731 -21.29 -3.96 -16.81
N PRO A 732 -21.98 -4.00 -17.97
CA PRO A 732 -22.98 -5.02 -18.33
C PRO A 732 -22.40 -6.44 -18.51
N TRP A 733 -21.07 -6.56 -18.55
CA TRP A 733 -20.37 -7.85 -18.62
C TRP A 733 -20.09 -8.45 -17.23
N TYR A 734 -20.04 -7.63 -16.17
CA TYR A 734 -19.83 -8.13 -14.80
C TYR A 734 -21.08 -8.84 -14.28
N GLY A 735 -20.88 -10.06 -13.78
CA GLY A 735 -21.96 -11.04 -13.50
C GLY A 735 -22.15 -12.12 -14.58
N GLY A 736 -21.33 -12.09 -15.64
CA GLY A 736 -21.21 -13.16 -16.63
C GLY A 736 -22.54 -13.59 -17.24
N LYS A 737 -22.78 -14.92 -17.30
CA LYS A 737 -24.01 -15.50 -17.86
C LYS A 737 -25.30 -14.95 -17.24
N SER A 738 -25.34 -14.72 -15.93
CA SER A 738 -26.54 -14.23 -15.26
C SER A 738 -26.88 -12.81 -15.71
N ARG A 739 -25.87 -11.92 -15.80
CA ARG A 739 -26.08 -10.57 -16.32
C ARG A 739 -26.43 -10.58 -17.80
N ALA A 740 -25.77 -11.42 -18.59
CA ALA A 740 -26.09 -11.62 -20.00
C ALA A 740 -27.54 -12.06 -20.22
N ALA A 741 -28.09 -12.93 -19.36
CA ALA A 741 -29.48 -13.36 -19.42
C ALA A 741 -30.46 -12.21 -19.17
N GLU A 742 -30.18 -11.32 -18.21
CA GLU A 742 -31.00 -10.13 -17.95
C GLU A 742 -31.07 -9.17 -19.14
N LEU A 743 -29.99 -9.11 -19.93
CA LEU A 743 -29.84 -8.22 -21.08
C LEU A 743 -30.25 -8.90 -22.41
N THR A 744 -30.82 -10.10 -22.34
CA THR A 744 -31.25 -10.84 -23.53
C THR A 744 -32.57 -10.28 -24.06
N ALA A 745 -32.56 -9.86 -25.33
CA ALA A 745 -33.75 -9.54 -26.11
C ALA A 745 -33.88 -10.54 -27.26
N SER A 746 -34.98 -11.31 -27.27
CA SER A 746 -35.16 -12.47 -28.16
C SER A 746 -34.08 -13.54 -27.94
N THR A 747 -33.10 -13.68 -28.84
CA THR A 747 -32.02 -14.69 -28.75
C THR A 747 -30.64 -14.08 -28.52
N ARG A 748 -30.56 -12.74 -28.48
CA ARG A 748 -29.31 -11.99 -28.44
C ARG A 748 -29.22 -11.14 -27.18
N VAL A 749 -28.01 -10.99 -26.68
CA VAL A 749 -27.70 -10.01 -25.64
C VAL A 749 -27.29 -8.72 -26.32
N TYR A 750 -27.78 -7.60 -25.81
CA TYR A 750 -27.44 -6.28 -26.30
C TYR A 750 -26.85 -5.43 -25.18
N HIS A 751 -25.69 -4.82 -25.42
CA HIS A 751 -25.05 -3.93 -24.46
C HIS A 751 -24.08 -2.96 -25.14
N GLU A 752 -23.72 -1.91 -24.42
CA GLU A 752 -22.72 -0.94 -24.81
C GLU A 752 -21.34 -1.45 -24.37
N SER A 753 -20.53 -1.90 -25.32
CA SER A 753 -19.21 -2.51 -25.08
C SER A 753 -18.15 -1.49 -24.67
N TYR A 754 -18.24 -0.30 -25.27
CA TYR A 754 -17.48 0.91 -24.96
C TYR A 754 -18.41 2.11 -25.10
N ALA A 755 -18.11 3.24 -24.48
CA ALA A 755 -18.98 4.42 -24.54
C ALA A 755 -19.34 4.80 -25.99
N GLY A 756 -20.63 4.80 -26.31
CA GLY A 756 -21.19 5.06 -27.64
C GLY A 756 -21.13 3.88 -28.62
N GLN A 757 -20.52 2.76 -28.26
CA GLN A 757 -20.37 1.57 -29.11
C GLN A 757 -21.25 0.43 -28.60
N TRP A 758 -22.25 0.07 -29.40
CA TRP A 758 -23.18 -1.00 -29.06
C TRP A 758 -22.81 -2.28 -29.79
N SER A 759 -22.88 -3.38 -29.04
CA SER A 759 -22.63 -4.72 -29.55
C SER A 759 -23.80 -5.64 -29.20
N SER A 760 -23.93 -6.71 -29.98
CA SER A 760 -24.80 -7.83 -29.62
C SER A 760 -24.14 -9.17 -29.90
N TYR A 761 -24.55 -10.21 -29.19
CA TYR A 761 -24.07 -11.59 -29.41
C TYR A 761 -25.18 -12.61 -29.15
N LEU A 762 -25.03 -13.84 -29.65
CA LEU A 762 -25.97 -14.92 -29.40
C LEU A 762 -25.81 -15.44 -27.97
N PHE A 763 -26.85 -15.33 -27.15
CA PHE A 763 -26.80 -15.76 -25.75
C PHE A 763 -26.47 -17.26 -25.65
N ALA A 764 -27.15 -18.09 -26.44
CA ALA A 764 -26.98 -19.54 -26.41
C ALA A 764 -25.56 -19.99 -26.78
N ALA A 765 -24.94 -19.33 -27.77
CA ALA A 765 -23.57 -19.62 -28.18
C ALA A 765 -22.56 -19.30 -27.07
N ARG A 766 -22.69 -18.13 -26.44
CA ARG A 766 -21.74 -17.66 -25.43
C ARG A 766 -21.92 -18.33 -24.07
N ALA A 767 -23.15 -18.63 -23.68
CA ALA A 767 -23.50 -19.23 -22.39
C ALA A 767 -22.92 -20.64 -22.18
N THR A 768 -22.37 -21.26 -23.23
CA THR A 768 -21.65 -22.54 -23.18
C THR A 768 -20.13 -22.39 -23.29
N THR A 769 -19.64 -21.23 -23.72
CA THR A 769 -18.21 -20.98 -23.96
C THR A 769 -17.62 -19.98 -22.98
N GLY A 770 -18.35 -19.61 -21.93
CA GLY A 770 -17.88 -18.56 -21.06
C GLY A 770 -16.73 -19.01 -20.16
N ILE A 771 -15.68 -18.19 -20.11
CA ILE A 771 -14.44 -18.42 -19.38
C ILE A 771 -14.10 -17.36 -18.31
N SER A 772 -14.66 -16.16 -18.42
CA SER A 772 -14.48 -15.05 -17.48
C SER A 772 -15.71 -14.13 -17.50
N GLU A 773 -15.79 -13.14 -16.61
CA GLU A 773 -16.83 -12.10 -16.72
C GLU A 773 -16.47 -11.07 -17.79
N TYR A 774 -15.18 -10.82 -18.02
CA TYR A 774 -14.73 -9.74 -18.89
C TYR A 774 -14.87 -10.06 -20.39
N GLN A 775 -14.75 -11.33 -20.79
CA GLN A 775 -15.00 -11.81 -22.16
C GLN A 775 -16.40 -11.49 -22.74
N TRP A 776 -17.36 -11.05 -21.92
CA TRP A 776 -18.70 -10.67 -22.39
C TRP A 776 -18.75 -9.24 -22.91
N ARG A 777 -17.68 -8.46 -22.71
CA ARG A 777 -17.61 -7.04 -23.09
C ARG A 777 -17.58 -6.83 -24.60
N ALA A 778 -16.70 -7.51 -25.34
CA ALA A 778 -16.57 -7.37 -26.79
C ALA A 778 -15.96 -8.63 -27.43
N ALA A 779 -16.04 -8.73 -28.75
CA ALA A 779 -15.50 -9.86 -29.51
C ALA A 779 -13.98 -10.05 -29.32
N GLY A 780 -13.20 -8.96 -29.39
CA GLY A 780 -11.75 -8.99 -29.15
C GLY A 780 -11.40 -9.39 -27.71
N GLU A 781 -12.16 -8.91 -26.73
CA GLU A 781 -11.98 -9.28 -25.31
C GLU A 781 -12.22 -10.77 -25.10
N TRP A 782 -13.23 -11.35 -25.75
CA TRP A 782 -13.42 -12.81 -25.72
C TRP A 782 -12.22 -13.56 -26.29
N PHE A 783 -11.73 -13.15 -27.47
CA PHE A 783 -10.60 -13.81 -28.10
C PHE A 783 -9.35 -13.76 -27.20
N ALA A 784 -9.04 -12.58 -26.65
CA ALA A 784 -7.90 -12.38 -25.76
C ALA A 784 -7.95 -13.28 -24.52
N GLU A 785 -9.14 -13.44 -23.92
CA GLU A 785 -9.34 -14.32 -22.76
C GLU A 785 -9.15 -15.80 -23.10
N VAL A 786 -9.69 -16.26 -24.24
CA VAL A 786 -9.52 -17.65 -24.70
C VAL A 786 -8.05 -17.91 -25.02
N TYR A 787 -7.40 -16.96 -25.69
CA TYR A 787 -5.98 -17.01 -25.99
C TYR A 787 -5.14 -17.15 -24.71
N ALA A 788 -5.39 -16.31 -23.71
CA ALA A 788 -4.68 -16.36 -22.44
C ALA A 788 -4.81 -17.73 -21.76
N LEU A 789 -6.03 -18.24 -21.59
CA LEU A 789 -6.25 -19.52 -20.93
C LEU A 789 -5.70 -20.72 -21.72
N TYR A 790 -5.69 -20.66 -23.06
CA TYR A 790 -5.08 -21.70 -23.89
C TYR A 790 -3.57 -21.83 -23.62
N TYR A 791 -2.84 -20.72 -23.59
CA TYR A 791 -1.39 -20.72 -23.35
C TYR A 791 -1.01 -20.90 -21.88
N LEU A 792 -1.94 -20.66 -20.95
CA LEU A 792 -1.81 -21.05 -19.55
C LEU A 792 -2.16 -22.52 -19.27
N ASP A 793 -2.45 -23.30 -20.32
CA ASP A 793 -2.82 -24.71 -20.24
C ASP A 793 -4.05 -24.94 -19.34
N LYS A 794 -5.02 -24.02 -19.44
CA LYS A 794 -6.31 -24.06 -18.72
C LYS A 794 -7.50 -24.40 -19.61
N LEU A 795 -7.29 -24.49 -20.92
CA LEU A 795 -8.27 -24.96 -21.88
C LEU A 795 -7.80 -26.25 -22.54
N ASP A 796 -8.75 -27.14 -22.82
CA ASP A 796 -8.49 -28.31 -23.66
C ASP A 796 -8.19 -27.85 -25.09
N LYS A 797 -6.98 -28.13 -25.55
CA LYS A 797 -6.46 -27.70 -26.85
C LYS A 797 -7.06 -28.46 -28.03
N THR A 798 -7.73 -29.58 -27.79
CA THR A 798 -8.19 -30.51 -28.83
C THR A 798 -9.65 -30.34 -29.23
N GLN A 799 -10.43 -29.61 -28.43
CA GLN A 799 -11.87 -29.47 -28.62
C GLN A 799 -12.39 -28.08 -28.23
N GLY A 800 -13.60 -27.77 -28.70
CA GLY A 800 -14.30 -26.52 -28.38
C GLY A 800 -13.49 -25.27 -28.67
N ILE A 801 -13.50 -24.32 -27.73
CA ILE A 801 -12.82 -23.03 -27.87
C ILE A 801 -11.29 -23.13 -27.88
N GLY A 802 -10.69 -24.17 -27.29
CA GLY A 802 -9.23 -24.32 -27.33
C GLY A 802 -8.74 -24.71 -28.73
N LYS A 803 -9.55 -25.47 -29.48
CA LYS A 803 -9.26 -25.80 -30.88
C LYS A 803 -9.16 -24.55 -31.76
N ILE A 804 -9.97 -23.52 -31.48
CA ILE A 804 -9.94 -22.24 -32.20
C ILE A 804 -8.54 -21.61 -32.15
N ILE A 805 -7.90 -21.63 -30.97
CA ILE A 805 -6.55 -21.09 -30.81
C ILE A 805 -5.49 -22.02 -31.43
N ALA A 806 -5.68 -23.33 -31.31
CA ALA A 806 -4.78 -24.33 -31.91
C ALA A 806 -4.73 -24.25 -33.45
N ASP A 807 -5.84 -23.89 -34.07
CA ASP A 807 -5.99 -23.77 -35.53
C ASP A 807 -5.59 -22.37 -36.06
N LEU A 808 -5.12 -21.45 -35.21
CA LEU A 808 -4.74 -20.12 -35.65
C LEU A 808 -3.65 -20.21 -36.73
N PRO A 809 -3.83 -19.49 -37.86
CA PRO A 809 -2.79 -19.45 -38.87
C PRO A 809 -1.56 -18.75 -38.30
N ASP A 810 -0.38 -19.24 -38.67
CA ASP A 810 0.86 -18.54 -38.36
C ASP A 810 0.81 -17.11 -38.94
N PRO A 811 0.91 -16.06 -38.11
CA PRO A 811 0.87 -14.67 -38.57
C PRO A 811 1.95 -14.33 -39.60
N GLU A 812 3.09 -15.04 -39.58
CA GLU A 812 4.18 -14.85 -40.54
C GLU A 812 3.98 -15.62 -41.86
N ALA A 813 3.10 -16.61 -41.90
CA ALA A 813 2.86 -17.43 -43.09
C ALA A 813 1.95 -16.78 -44.15
N ARG A 814 1.50 -15.53 -43.94
CA ARG A 814 0.71 -14.80 -44.94
C ARG A 814 1.65 -14.11 -45.95
N PRO A 815 1.51 -14.41 -47.26
CA PRO A 815 2.36 -13.85 -48.31
C PRO A 815 2.19 -12.34 -48.49
#